data_AF-A0A813Z3R4-F1
#
_entry.id   AF-A0A813Z3R4-F1
#
_cell.length_a   1.000
_cell.length_b   1.000
_cell.length_c   1.000
_cell.angle_alpha   90.00
_cell.angle_beta   90.00
_cell.angle_gamma   90.00
#
_symmetry.space_group_name_H-M   'P 1'
#
loop_
_entity.id
_entity.type
_entity.pdbx_description
1 polymer ?
#
loop_
_entity_poly.entity_id
_entity_poly.type
_entity_poly.pdbx_seq_one_letter_code
_entity_poly.pdbx_strand_id
1 'polypeptide(L)'
;MQRETLILEDESEFSGFVFGASTNATDEVIFQTGMVGYIELLTDPSYCRQILVLIFPLIGNYDVPDEKAVDDFGIQRWIESNKIYASGLILKKHNVPGLYGIDTRMLTKNLREYRTILGKIIMKGTDPASIPFQDLNIDNLMIQVSIQKPYIINPTGKISIACINCGMKNNQLRILCQLEFDGLFLSSDPGDPQTQYPETITIIESWITSETIKPVFGIGLEHQALAAGMKIIKLKYGNRGIIHDSKPFFSVQFYPEYCAGPRDTENLFQIFLDVIQSYKSTKSINVETYLVEQLTKHSSTDNAPLPAFYKRVKRVLILENNQVIKAINEDNVYTVVLNQSTSIPQTAKDLLSKVYPFSIIPNYVEQILRIHRPDGILLSFDEETALHCGVHLHESGILQKYSCNVLETLIQSIQSITDQCLFTQEMADIGEKVVSYEVVKSLEETLISAERFDHPVLVCATFPEGDRISGYTDNRKELISLVTSILAGLSQSLIDKSQSSIDKSKLLIDKSFKDWRKIEYEVVRKQYNNCIVICNMENIDPLSCCTDHSIVVASNQTLSNDEYNLLRSVSIKFIHHLGLSRLSALASKTTGYPLAYITVKLAFGLNLAELINNITNQTCACFEPSLDYVVIKISKWNLDKYDQCSNKTESSSTTAIRHRYIIEHLYGLTKINRWFLYKFETILKFIFTCTDRLVGAKKLFLFQAKHLGFSNQQLANCLDMFEAEVFQACEQCGIRPFMKQIDTVFGE
;
A
#
# COMPACT_ATOMS: atom_id res chain seq x y z
N MET A 1 16.93 8.33 -29.15
CA MET A 1 15.57 7.85 -28.81
C MET A 1 14.58 8.52 -29.74
N GLN A 2 13.61 7.78 -30.26
CA GLN A 2 12.53 8.32 -31.08
C GLN A 2 11.44 8.85 -30.15
N ARG A 3 10.96 10.07 -30.42
CA ARG A 3 9.80 10.66 -29.71
C ARG A 3 8.59 10.58 -30.62
N GLU A 4 7.46 10.28 -30.01
CA GLU A 4 6.15 10.13 -30.66
C GLU A 4 5.09 10.78 -29.79
N THR A 5 3.94 11.09 -30.39
CA THR A 5 2.88 11.88 -29.75
C THR A 5 1.61 11.04 -29.59
N LEU A 6 1.08 11.06 -28.36
CA LEU A 6 -0.33 10.78 -28.11
C LEU A 6 -1.11 12.07 -28.36
N ILE A 7 -2.06 12.03 -29.29
CA ILE A 7 -2.95 13.14 -29.65
C ILE A 7 -4.35 12.78 -29.15
N LEU A 8 -4.98 13.65 -28.37
CA LEU A 8 -6.37 13.50 -27.94
C LEU A 8 -7.34 14.18 -28.92
N GLU A 9 -8.62 13.82 -28.84
CA GLU A 9 -9.70 14.42 -29.63
C GLU A 9 -9.86 15.94 -29.40
N ASP A 10 -9.49 16.44 -28.22
CA ASP A 10 -9.48 17.87 -27.88
C ASP A 10 -8.23 18.63 -28.38
N GLU A 11 -7.49 18.04 -29.32
CA GLU A 11 -6.22 18.53 -29.87
C GLU A 11 -5.05 18.58 -28.88
N SER A 12 -5.20 18.10 -27.64
CA SER A 12 -4.08 18.00 -26.68
C SER A 12 -3.01 17.01 -27.16
N GLU A 13 -1.74 17.45 -27.17
CA GLU A 13 -0.59 16.62 -27.57
C GLU A 13 0.34 16.27 -26.38
N PHE A 14 0.71 14.99 -26.28
CA PHE A 14 1.61 14.45 -25.27
C PHE A 14 2.77 13.67 -25.92
N SER A 15 3.94 14.31 -26.03
CA SER A 15 5.11 13.72 -26.69
C SER A 15 5.96 12.85 -25.75
N GLY A 16 5.86 11.52 -25.89
CA GLY A 16 6.67 10.54 -25.15
C GLY A 16 7.88 10.01 -25.93
N PHE A 17 8.54 9.01 -25.36
CA PHE A 17 9.57 8.18 -25.98
C PHE A 17 9.04 6.76 -26.19
N VAL A 18 9.31 6.14 -27.35
CA VAL A 18 8.82 4.78 -27.64
C VAL A 18 9.60 3.73 -26.87
N PHE A 19 8.89 2.76 -26.31
CA PHE A 19 9.46 1.52 -25.77
C PHE A 19 8.67 0.25 -26.14
N GLY A 20 7.42 0.39 -26.59
CA GLY A 20 6.60 -0.72 -27.12
C GLY A 20 6.91 -1.04 -28.59
N ALA A 21 5.90 -1.51 -29.32
CA ALA A 21 5.96 -1.65 -30.77
C ALA A 21 5.91 -0.28 -31.48
N SER A 22 6.45 -0.24 -32.70
CA SER A 22 6.42 0.95 -33.58
C SER A 22 5.19 0.94 -34.48
N THR A 23 4.01 0.91 -33.87
CA THR A 23 2.70 0.81 -34.51
C THR A 23 1.79 1.95 -34.06
N ASN A 24 0.88 2.37 -34.94
CA ASN A 24 -0.15 3.35 -34.57
C ASN A 24 -1.27 2.65 -33.79
N ALA A 25 -1.94 3.37 -32.88
CA ALA A 25 -3.16 2.93 -32.20
C ALA A 25 -4.15 4.10 -32.11
N THR A 26 -5.46 3.82 -32.13
CA THR A 26 -6.49 4.83 -31.87
C THR A 26 -7.72 4.20 -31.23
N ASP A 27 -8.05 4.63 -30.02
CA ASP A 27 -9.09 4.09 -29.15
C ASP A 27 -9.38 5.09 -28.00
N GLU A 28 -10.28 4.76 -27.06
CA GLU A 28 -10.50 5.55 -25.83
C GLU A 28 -9.23 5.59 -24.96
N VAL A 29 -8.91 6.76 -24.41
CA VAL A 29 -7.82 6.94 -23.43
C VAL A 29 -8.40 6.95 -22.01
N ILE A 30 -7.91 6.05 -21.18
CA ILE A 30 -8.32 5.89 -19.78
C ILE A 30 -7.11 5.94 -18.84
N PHE A 31 -7.33 6.17 -17.56
CA PHE A 31 -6.29 6.08 -16.53
C PHE A 31 -6.70 5.11 -15.42
N GLN A 32 -5.72 4.54 -14.73
CA GLN A 32 -5.93 3.65 -13.57
C GLN A 32 -4.98 4.09 -12.43
N THR A 33 -5.56 4.43 -11.29
CA THR A 33 -4.86 4.94 -10.09
C THR A 33 -4.08 3.88 -9.30
N GLY A 34 -4.28 2.59 -9.59
CA GLY A 34 -3.52 1.49 -9.01
C GLY A 34 -1.99 1.62 -9.15
N MET A 35 -1.26 1.54 -8.04
CA MET A 35 0.21 1.67 -7.99
C MET A 35 0.97 0.37 -8.32
N VAL A 36 0.29 -0.79 -8.31
CA VAL A 36 0.86 -2.12 -8.60
C VAL A 36 -0.08 -2.91 -9.51
N GLY A 37 0.41 -4.03 -10.06
CA GLY A 37 -0.39 -4.96 -10.86
C GLY A 37 -0.48 -4.63 -12.34
N TYR A 38 0.56 -4.00 -12.92
CA TYR A 38 0.55 -3.63 -14.34
C TYR A 38 0.49 -4.83 -15.30
N ILE A 39 0.78 -6.05 -14.83
CA ILE A 39 0.75 -7.27 -15.66
C ILE A 39 -0.68 -7.81 -15.73
N GLU A 40 -1.34 -7.86 -14.57
CA GLU A 40 -2.73 -8.21 -14.39
C GLU A 40 -3.62 -7.20 -15.13
N LEU A 41 -3.40 -5.89 -14.93
CA LEU A 41 -4.13 -4.83 -15.64
C LEU A 41 -3.97 -4.95 -17.16
N LEU A 42 -2.77 -5.13 -17.71
CA LEU A 42 -2.60 -5.25 -19.17
C LEU A 42 -3.29 -6.48 -19.76
N THR A 43 -3.58 -7.50 -18.95
CA THR A 43 -4.27 -8.74 -19.35
C THR A 43 -5.74 -8.79 -18.92
N ASP A 44 -6.29 -7.71 -18.34
CA ASP A 44 -7.71 -7.58 -18.01
C ASP A 44 -8.55 -7.37 -19.29
N PRO A 45 -9.53 -8.25 -19.59
CA PRO A 45 -10.41 -8.11 -20.75
C PRO A 45 -11.21 -6.79 -20.77
N SER A 46 -11.44 -6.16 -19.61
CA SER A 46 -12.19 -4.90 -19.48
C SER A 46 -11.50 -3.73 -20.19
N TYR A 47 -10.19 -3.81 -20.41
CA TYR A 47 -9.42 -2.80 -21.17
C TYR A 47 -9.25 -3.16 -22.66
N CYS A 48 -10.07 -4.07 -23.19
CA CYS A 48 -10.07 -4.41 -24.60
C CYS A 48 -10.25 -3.14 -25.44
N ARG A 49 -9.27 -2.87 -26.31
CA ARG A 49 -9.23 -1.66 -27.13
C ARG A 49 -9.25 -0.36 -26.31
N GLN A 50 -8.46 -0.25 -25.26
CA GLN A 50 -8.26 1.03 -24.56
C GLN A 50 -6.78 1.37 -24.42
N ILE A 51 -6.44 2.65 -24.57
CA ILE A 51 -5.10 3.19 -24.34
C ILE A 51 -4.96 3.45 -22.84
N LEU A 52 -4.28 2.54 -22.14
CA LEU A 52 -4.16 2.57 -20.68
C LEU A 52 -3.04 3.51 -20.21
N VAL A 53 -3.42 4.55 -19.49
CA VAL A 53 -2.50 5.45 -18.76
C VAL A 53 -2.31 4.92 -17.35
N LEU A 54 -1.25 4.13 -17.14
CA LEU A 54 -0.80 3.81 -15.79
C LEU A 54 -0.19 5.06 -15.15
N ILE A 55 -0.74 5.44 -14.01
CA ILE A 55 -0.41 6.73 -13.38
C ILE A 55 0.95 6.73 -12.69
N PHE A 56 1.33 5.56 -12.17
CA PHE A 56 2.44 5.41 -11.25
C PHE A 56 3.74 5.66 -12.02
N PRO A 57 4.62 6.57 -11.57
CA PRO A 57 5.67 7.15 -12.41
C PRO A 57 6.76 6.13 -12.81
N LEU A 58 6.85 5.00 -12.10
CA LEU A 58 7.85 3.95 -12.31
C LEU A 58 7.14 2.62 -12.58
N ILE A 59 6.88 2.32 -13.85
CA ILE A 59 6.34 1.03 -14.32
C ILE A 59 7.47 0.13 -14.84
N GLY A 60 7.30 -1.19 -14.71
CA GLY A 60 8.30 -2.17 -15.15
C GLY A 60 9.40 -2.42 -14.12
N ASN A 61 9.05 -2.41 -12.82
CA ASN A 61 10.00 -2.50 -11.72
C ASN A 61 10.29 -3.92 -11.25
N TYR A 62 9.38 -4.86 -11.52
CA TYR A 62 9.52 -6.29 -11.27
C TYR A 62 9.44 -7.06 -12.59
N ASP A 63 9.98 -8.28 -12.59
CA ASP A 63 10.06 -9.11 -13.79
C ASP A 63 8.67 -9.54 -14.29
N VAL A 64 8.58 -9.83 -15.58
CA VAL A 64 7.39 -10.48 -16.17
C VAL A 64 7.46 -11.98 -15.85
N PRO A 65 6.45 -12.56 -15.19
CA PRO A 65 6.44 -13.97 -14.83
C PRO A 65 6.20 -14.86 -16.06
N ASP A 66 6.34 -16.19 -15.90
CA ASP A 66 6.15 -17.13 -17.00
C ASP A 66 4.68 -17.18 -17.46
N GLU A 67 4.41 -16.61 -18.63
CA GLU A 67 3.12 -16.62 -19.34
C GLU A 67 2.53 -18.04 -19.55
N LYS A 68 3.38 -19.08 -19.49
CA LYS A 68 2.98 -20.49 -19.67
C LYS A 68 2.73 -21.23 -18.37
N ALA A 69 3.08 -20.64 -17.22
CA ALA A 69 2.80 -21.27 -15.93
C ALA A 69 1.28 -21.34 -15.72
N VAL A 70 0.79 -22.54 -15.42
CA VAL A 70 -0.60 -22.81 -15.07
C VAL A 70 -0.71 -23.25 -13.61
N ASP A 71 -1.90 -23.13 -13.04
CA ASP A 71 -2.26 -23.72 -11.76
C ASP A 71 -2.76 -25.18 -11.91
N ASP A 72 -3.20 -25.76 -10.79
CA ASP A 72 -3.67 -27.15 -10.73
C ASP A 72 -4.97 -27.41 -11.53
N PHE A 73 -5.68 -26.35 -11.94
CA PHE A 73 -6.85 -26.41 -12.81
C PHE A 73 -6.53 -26.16 -14.29
N GLY A 74 -5.26 -25.89 -14.63
CA GLY A 74 -4.82 -25.55 -15.98
C GLY A 74 -5.07 -24.10 -16.38
N ILE A 75 -5.44 -23.23 -15.43
CA ILE A 75 -5.64 -21.79 -15.65
C ILE A 75 -4.28 -21.10 -15.59
N GLN A 76 -4.02 -20.12 -16.47
CA GLN A 76 -2.76 -19.37 -16.44
C GLN A 76 -2.59 -18.64 -15.10
N ARG A 77 -1.42 -18.79 -14.47
CA ARG A 77 -1.21 -18.49 -13.05
C ARG A 77 -1.05 -17.00 -12.75
N TRP A 78 -0.40 -16.25 -13.63
CA TRP A 78 0.11 -14.90 -13.35
C TRP A 78 -0.47 -13.79 -14.22
N ILE A 79 -1.44 -14.13 -15.07
CA ILE A 79 -2.10 -13.23 -16.00
C ILE A 79 -3.58 -13.50 -15.98
N GLU A 80 -4.38 -12.46 -16.23
CA GLU A 80 -5.83 -12.51 -16.07
C GLU A 80 -6.57 -12.92 -17.34
N SER A 81 -5.86 -13.08 -18.45
CA SER A 81 -6.37 -13.70 -19.66
C SER A 81 -5.24 -14.21 -20.58
N ASN A 82 -5.59 -14.69 -21.77
CA ASN A 82 -4.67 -15.28 -22.74
C ASN A 82 -3.87 -14.29 -23.60
N LYS A 83 -4.11 -12.97 -23.48
CA LYS A 83 -3.42 -11.93 -24.26
C LYS A 83 -3.44 -10.58 -23.54
N ILE A 84 -2.64 -9.64 -24.04
CA ILE A 84 -2.77 -8.22 -23.67
C ILE A 84 -3.99 -7.66 -24.40
N TYR A 85 -4.88 -6.97 -23.66
CA TYR A 85 -6.12 -6.41 -24.18
C TYR A 85 -6.06 -4.89 -24.42
N ALA A 86 -5.27 -4.18 -23.61
CA ALA A 86 -4.99 -2.77 -23.80
C ALA A 86 -4.31 -2.50 -25.16
N SER A 87 -4.76 -1.49 -25.88
CA SER A 87 -4.17 -1.07 -27.16
C SER A 87 -2.98 -0.12 -27.01
N GLY A 88 -2.67 0.27 -25.77
CA GLY A 88 -1.46 0.99 -25.42
C GLY A 88 -0.87 0.54 -24.08
N LEU A 89 0.48 0.62 -24.01
CA LEU A 89 1.38 0.36 -22.88
C LEU A 89 1.95 -1.09 -22.76
N ILE A 90 3.29 -1.17 -22.78
CA ILE A 90 4.21 -2.33 -22.63
C ILE A 90 3.86 -3.66 -23.33
N LEU A 91 4.43 -3.89 -24.53
CA LEU A 91 5.50 -4.88 -24.78
C LEU A 91 5.80 -5.01 -26.29
N LYS A 92 7.06 -4.83 -26.71
CA LYS A 92 7.50 -5.00 -28.12
C LYS A 92 7.12 -6.37 -28.73
N LYS A 93 7.02 -7.41 -27.90
CA LYS A 93 6.66 -8.79 -28.29
C LYS A 93 5.19 -8.94 -28.75
N HIS A 94 4.29 -8.07 -28.30
CA HIS A 94 2.84 -8.21 -28.51
C HIS A 94 2.26 -7.20 -29.53
N ASN A 95 3.12 -6.48 -30.26
CA ASN A 95 2.74 -5.48 -31.27
C ASN A 95 1.94 -4.26 -30.72
N VAL A 96 1.91 -4.07 -29.40
CA VAL A 96 1.24 -2.95 -28.71
C VAL A 96 2.20 -1.76 -28.57
N PRO A 97 1.83 -0.54 -28.99
CA PRO A 97 2.66 0.65 -28.79
C PRO A 97 2.73 1.06 -27.32
N GLY A 98 3.80 1.79 -26.96
CA GLY A 98 3.99 2.28 -25.60
C GLY A 98 4.90 3.48 -25.56
N LEU A 99 4.47 4.52 -24.84
CA LEU A 99 5.16 5.79 -24.66
C LEU A 99 5.53 6.01 -23.18
N TYR A 100 6.77 6.42 -22.90
CA TYR A 100 7.21 6.83 -21.55
C TYR A 100 7.70 8.29 -21.56
N GLY A 101 7.81 8.92 -20.39
CA GLY A 101 8.24 10.33 -20.28
C GLY A 101 7.16 11.33 -20.70
N ILE A 102 5.90 10.92 -20.69
CA ILE A 102 4.71 11.79 -20.75
C ILE A 102 4.39 12.25 -19.32
N ASP A 103 3.86 13.47 -19.19
CA ASP A 103 3.30 13.98 -17.93
C ASP A 103 1.93 13.32 -17.67
N THR A 104 1.93 12.10 -17.11
CA THR A 104 0.73 11.31 -16.82
C THR A 104 -0.26 12.04 -15.91
N ARG A 105 0.24 12.92 -15.02
CA ARG A 105 -0.60 13.78 -14.17
C ARG A 105 -1.36 14.82 -14.98
N MET A 106 -0.67 15.52 -15.89
CA MET A 106 -1.32 16.49 -16.79
C MET A 106 -2.34 15.80 -17.69
N LEU A 107 -1.98 14.64 -18.25
CA LEU A 107 -2.88 13.82 -19.06
C LEU A 107 -4.13 13.44 -18.26
N THR A 108 -3.98 12.88 -17.06
CA THR A 108 -5.10 12.46 -16.20
C THR A 108 -6.03 13.62 -15.84
N LYS A 109 -5.48 14.80 -15.54
CA LYS A 109 -6.28 16.01 -15.34
C LYS A 109 -7.10 16.40 -16.57
N ASN A 110 -6.55 16.29 -17.78
CA ASN A 110 -7.31 16.52 -19.01
C ASN A 110 -8.41 15.46 -19.18
N LEU A 111 -8.08 14.17 -19.00
CA LEU A 111 -9.05 13.05 -19.14
C LEU A 111 -10.29 13.23 -18.22
N ARG A 112 -10.11 13.75 -17.00
CA ARG A 112 -11.19 13.96 -16.00
C ARG A 112 -12.25 15.01 -16.36
N GLU A 113 -11.91 15.98 -17.20
CA GLU A 113 -12.90 16.97 -17.65
C GLU A 113 -14.00 16.27 -18.49
N TYR A 114 -13.60 15.23 -19.23
CA TYR A 114 -14.45 14.41 -20.08
C TYR A 114 -15.02 13.19 -19.34
N ARG A 115 -16.00 12.50 -19.94
CA ARG A 115 -16.48 11.16 -19.49
C ARG A 115 -15.85 10.02 -20.29
N THR A 116 -15.36 10.34 -21.46
CA THR A 116 -14.83 9.48 -22.52
C THR A 116 -14.12 10.45 -23.45
N ILE A 117 -12.90 10.13 -23.88
CA ILE A 117 -12.16 10.91 -24.87
C ILE A 117 -11.31 9.97 -25.70
N LEU A 118 -11.36 10.14 -27.02
CA LEU A 118 -10.59 9.33 -27.93
C LEU A 118 -9.16 9.87 -28.05
N GLY A 119 -8.22 8.97 -28.27
CA GLY A 119 -6.82 9.30 -28.48
C GLY A 119 -6.22 8.48 -29.61
N LYS A 120 -5.06 8.93 -30.08
CA LYS A 120 -4.25 8.19 -31.05
C LYS A 120 -2.76 8.36 -30.80
N ILE A 121 -2.05 7.24 -30.79
CA ILE A 121 -0.58 7.20 -30.77
C ILE A 121 -0.13 7.16 -32.23
N ILE A 122 0.57 8.21 -32.66
CA ILE A 122 1.03 8.36 -34.04
C ILE A 122 2.55 8.23 -34.12
N MET A 123 3.01 7.32 -34.99
CA MET A 123 4.42 7.07 -35.29
C MET A 123 4.95 8.08 -36.32
N LYS A 124 6.16 8.56 -36.11
CA LYS A 124 6.79 9.66 -36.84
C LYS A 124 6.87 9.38 -38.34
N GLY A 125 6.33 10.30 -39.12
CA GLY A 125 6.23 10.17 -40.58
C GLY A 125 4.86 9.67 -41.06
N THR A 126 3.99 9.23 -40.15
CA THR A 126 2.55 9.08 -40.42
C THR A 126 1.88 10.45 -40.32
N ASP A 127 0.98 10.77 -41.24
CA ASP A 127 0.11 11.94 -41.13
C ASP A 127 -1.01 11.67 -40.10
N PRO A 128 -1.14 12.45 -39.00
CA PRO A 128 -2.22 12.28 -38.04
C PRO A 128 -3.63 12.35 -38.65
N ALA A 129 -3.82 13.07 -39.77
CA ALA A 129 -5.11 13.15 -40.45
C ALA A 129 -5.48 11.86 -41.20
N SER A 130 -4.50 11.01 -41.53
CA SER A 130 -4.73 9.71 -42.18
C SER A 130 -5.29 8.64 -41.24
N ILE A 131 -5.28 8.89 -39.93
CA ILE A 131 -5.81 8.00 -38.89
C ILE A 131 -6.94 8.75 -38.16
N PRO A 132 -8.21 8.49 -38.48
CA PRO A 132 -9.34 9.07 -37.77
C PRO A 132 -9.43 8.50 -36.36
N PHE A 133 -10.04 9.24 -35.43
CA PHE A 133 -10.44 8.68 -34.15
C PHE A 133 -11.55 7.64 -34.38
N GLN A 134 -11.49 6.51 -33.67
CA GLN A 134 -12.48 5.44 -33.74
C GLN A 134 -13.19 5.30 -32.39
N ASP A 135 -14.52 5.42 -32.38
CA ASP A 135 -15.34 5.13 -31.21
C ASP A 135 -15.43 3.62 -31.00
N LEU A 136 -15.15 3.19 -29.77
CA LEU A 136 -15.20 1.79 -29.33
C LEU A 136 -16.61 1.21 -29.36
N ASN A 137 -17.63 2.05 -29.25
CA ASN A 137 -19.02 1.59 -29.21
C ASN A 137 -19.52 1.03 -30.56
N ILE A 138 -18.77 1.26 -31.65
CA ILE A 138 -19.09 0.78 -33.01
C ILE A 138 -18.83 -0.73 -33.17
N ASP A 139 -17.79 -1.25 -32.51
CA ASP A 139 -17.38 -2.65 -32.62
C ASP A 139 -17.84 -3.46 -31.41
N ASN A 140 -18.46 -4.62 -31.64
CA ASN A 140 -18.87 -5.50 -30.54
C ASN A 140 -17.63 -6.09 -29.83
N LEU A 141 -17.25 -5.51 -28.68
CA LEU A 141 -16.04 -5.88 -27.95
C LEU A 141 -16.18 -7.26 -27.27
N MET A 142 -17.39 -7.65 -26.87
CA MET A 142 -17.73 -8.96 -26.31
C MET A 142 -17.13 -10.11 -27.12
N ILE A 143 -17.32 -10.07 -28.45
CA ILE A 143 -16.87 -11.14 -29.36
C ILE A 143 -15.33 -11.28 -29.36
N GLN A 144 -14.60 -10.22 -29.02
CA GLN A 144 -13.13 -10.19 -28.97
C GLN A 144 -12.54 -10.70 -27.65
N VAL A 145 -13.36 -10.69 -26.58
CA VAL A 145 -12.98 -11.12 -25.22
C VAL A 145 -13.55 -12.49 -24.82
N SER A 146 -14.70 -12.86 -25.39
CA SER A 146 -15.49 -14.01 -24.98
C SER A 146 -15.06 -15.32 -25.65
N ILE A 147 -15.29 -16.43 -24.95
CA ILE A 147 -14.94 -17.77 -25.42
C ILE A 147 -15.83 -18.22 -26.58
N GLN A 148 -15.20 -18.73 -27.63
CA GLN A 148 -15.90 -19.15 -28.86
C GLN A 148 -16.55 -20.53 -28.75
N LYS A 149 -16.22 -21.30 -27.71
CA LYS A 149 -16.79 -22.63 -27.42
C LYS A 149 -16.86 -22.82 -25.90
N PRO A 150 -17.95 -23.38 -25.36
CA PRO A 150 -18.03 -23.73 -23.95
C PRO A 150 -17.03 -24.85 -23.64
N TYR A 151 -16.45 -24.80 -22.44
CA TYR A 151 -15.58 -25.83 -21.90
C TYR A 151 -15.85 -25.97 -20.39
N ILE A 152 -15.41 -27.09 -19.81
CA ILE A 152 -15.59 -27.40 -18.39
C ILE A 152 -14.23 -27.30 -17.71
N ILE A 153 -14.17 -26.55 -16.61
CA ILE A 153 -13.05 -26.56 -15.66
C ILE A 153 -13.50 -27.38 -14.44
N ASN A 154 -12.56 -28.10 -13.81
CA ASN A 154 -12.84 -29.02 -12.69
C ASN A 154 -14.01 -30.00 -12.98
N PRO A 155 -13.88 -30.91 -13.97
CA PRO A 155 -14.95 -31.85 -14.35
C PRO A 155 -15.29 -32.88 -13.27
N THR A 156 -14.44 -33.02 -12.25
CA THR A 156 -14.68 -33.81 -11.03
C THR A 156 -15.53 -33.08 -9.99
N GLY A 157 -15.89 -31.82 -10.25
CA GLY A 157 -16.77 -31.04 -9.40
C GLY A 157 -18.12 -31.70 -9.21
N LYS A 158 -18.59 -31.77 -7.96
CA LYS A 158 -19.86 -32.42 -7.61
C LYS A 158 -21.06 -31.69 -8.22
N ILE A 159 -20.89 -30.46 -8.71
CA ILE A 159 -21.96 -29.59 -9.15
C ILE A 159 -21.46 -28.53 -10.15
N SER A 160 -22.37 -27.87 -10.87
CA SER A 160 -22.08 -27.08 -12.08
C SER A 160 -22.45 -25.60 -11.93
N ILE A 161 -21.47 -24.71 -11.88
CA ILE A 161 -21.71 -23.27 -12.03
C ILE A 161 -21.70 -22.95 -13.53
N ALA A 162 -22.76 -22.30 -14.03
CA ALA A 162 -22.78 -21.77 -15.39
C ALA A 162 -22.15 -20.36 -15.36
N CYS A 163 -21.02 -20.17 -16.03
CA CYS A 163 -20.39 -18.85 -16.16
C CYS A 163 -20.68 -18.27 -17.54
N ILE A 164 -21.39 -17.13 -17.61
CA ILE A 164 -21.48 -16.37 -18.85
C ILE A 164 -20.25 -15.47 -18.93
N ASN A 165 -19.37 -15.80 -19.88
CA ASN A 165 -18.14 -15.06 -20.10
C ASN A 165 -18.41 -13.90 -21.06
N CYS A 166 -18.47 -12.68 -20.53
CA CYS A 166 -18.52 -11.42 -21.28
C CYS A 166 -17.17 -10.67 -21.27
N GLY A 167 -16.13 -11.27 -20.70
CA GLY A 167 -14.87 -10.60 -20.29
C GLY A 167 -14.23 -11.20 -19.04
N MET A 168 -14.42 -12.50 -18.76
CA MET A 168 -13.96 -13.14 -17.53
C MET A 168 -12.45 -13.06 -17.35
N LYS A 169 -12.05 -12.60 -16.16
CA LYS A 169 -10.69 -12.70 -15.66
C LYS A 169 -10.42 -14.08 -15.09
N ASN A 170 -9.19 -14.57 -15.26
CA ASN A 170 -8.76 -15.88 -14.77
C ASN A 170 -8.99 -16.04 -13.26
N ASN A 171 -8.82 -15.00 -12.42
CA ASN A 171 -9.02 -15.13 -10.98
C ASN A 171 -10.48 -15.40 -10.58
N GLN A 172 -11.46 -14.92 -11.36
CA GLN A 172 -12.87 -15.30 -11.19
C GLN A 172 -13.02 -16.83 -11.34
N LEU A 173 -12.37 -17.42 -12.35
CA LEU A 173 -12.35 -18.86 -12.56
C LEU A 173 -11.61 -19.59 -11.43
N ARG A 174 -10.45 -19.09 -10.98
CA ARG A 174 -9.67 -19.71 -9.88
C ARG A 174 -10.50 -19.82 -8.60
N ILE A 175 -11.12 -18.72 -8.16
CA ILE A 175 -11.96 -18.71 -6.95
C ILE A 175 -13.17 -19.65 -7.10
N LEU A 176 -13.86 -19.61 -8.25
CA LEU A 176 -15.00 -20.49 -8.51
C LEU A 176 -14.62 -21.98 -8.66
N CYS A 177 -13.39 -22.31 -9.04
CA CYS A 177 -12.92 -23.70 -9.18
C CYS A 177 -12.44 -24.34 -7.87
N GLN A 178 -12.02 -23.52 -6.89
CA GLN A 178 -11.52 -23.97 -5.60
C GLN A 178 -12.63 -24.43 -4.63
N LEU A 179 -13.91 -24.14 -4.91
CA LEU A 179 -15.02 -24.23 -3.93
C LEU A 179 -16.33 -24.77 -4.54
N GLU A 180 -17.38 -24.90 -3.71
CA GLU A 180 -18.64 -25.61 -4.02
C GLU A 180 -19.91 -24.74 -3.76
N PHE A 181 -20.96 -24.57 -4.60
CA PHE A 181 -21.24 -25.06 -5.99
C PHE A 181 -22.73 -24.79 -6.48
N ASP A 182 -23.06 -24.74 -7.82
CA ASP A 182 -24.40 -24.75 -8.57
C ASP A 182 -25.11 -23.47 -9.10
N GLY A 183 -24.47 -22.30 -9.11
CA GLY A 183 -25.14 -21.04 -9.51
C GLY A 183 -25.03 -20.63 -10.99
N LEU A 184 -25.61 -19.48 -11.33
CA LEU A 184 -25.25 -18.70 -12.52
C LEU A 184 -24.30 -17.57 -12.12
N PHE A 185 -23.16 -17.49 -12.76
CA PHE A 185 -22.18 -16.41 -12.58
C PHE A 185 -22.09 -15.57 -13.85
N LEU A 186 -22.10 -14.25 -13.70
CA LEU A 186 -22.01 -13.27 -14.79
C LEU A 186 -20.76 -12.42 -14.58
N SER A 187 -19.88 -12.34 -15.58
CA SER A 187 -18.73 -11.45 -15.55
C SER A 187 -19.05 -10.05 -16.05
N SER A 188 -18.12 -9.12 -15.80
CA SER A 188 -18.10 -7.82 -16.45
C SER A 188 -17.86 -7.93 -17.95
N ASP A 189 -18.00 -6.78 -18.60
CA ASP A 189 -17.87 -6.57 -20.04
C ASP A 189 -17.19 -5.23 -20.38
N PRO A 190 -16.41 -5.17 -21.48
CA PRO A 190 -15.91 -3.91 -22.04
C PRO A 190 -16.91 -3.30 -23.04
N GLY A 191 -17.18 -1.99 -22.95
CA GLY A 191 -18.02 -1.27 -23.92
C GLY A 191 -19.41 -0.92 -23.41
N ASP A 192 -20.38 -0.74 -24.31
CA ASP A 192 -21.76 -0.40 -23.95
C ASP A 192 -22.70 -1.63 -24.05
N PRO A 193 -23.15 -2.19 -22.91
CA PRO A 193 -24.05 -3.33 -22.88
C PRO A 193 -25.40 -3.08 -23.56
N GLN A 194 -25.88 -1.83 -23.58
CA GLN A 194 -27.18 -1.51 -24.19
C GLN A 194 -27.16 -1.64 -25.72
N THR A 195 -26.04 -1.35 -26.37
CA THR A 195 -25.93 -1.36 -27.84
C THR A 195 -25.29 -2.63 -28.39
N GLN A 196 -24.42 -3.31 -27.63
CA GLN A 196 -23.63 -4.43 -28.15
C GLN A 196 -24.12 -5.83 -27.67
N TYR A 197 -25.00 -5.94 -26.67
CA TYR A 197 -25.26 -7.21 -25.94
C TYR A 197 -26.75 -7.64 -25.80
N PRO A 198 -27.65 -7.42 -26.79
CA PRO A 198 -29.08 -7.69 -26.61
C PRO A 198 -29.40 -9.16 -26.28
N GLU A 199 -28.66 -10.12 -26.85
CA GLU A 199 -28.89 -11.55 -26.60
C GLU A 199 -28.54 -11.95 -25.17
N THR A 200 -27.44 -11.44 -24.62
CA THR A 200 -27.02 -11.68 -23.22
C THR A 200 -28.06 -11.14 -22.25
N ILE A 201 -28.58 -9.94 -22.51
CA ILE A 201 -29.66 -9.32 -21.71
C ILE A 201 -30.91 -10.21 -21.76
N THR A 202 -31.36 -10.64 -22.94
CA THR A 202 -32.52 -11.55 -23.07
C THR A 202 -32.34 -12.88 -22.34
N ILE A 203 -31.11 -13.44 -22.32
CA ILE A 203 -30.81 -14.64 -21.53
C ILE A 203 -30.98 -14.33 -20.04
N ILE A 204 -30.40 -13.25 -19.53
CA ILE A 204 -30.49 -12.87 -18.11
C ILE A 204 -31.95 -12.57 -17.71
N GLU A 205 -32.72 -11.87 -18.56
CA GLU A 205 -34.17 -11.66 -18.39
C GLU A 205 -34.92 -12.97 -18.22
N SER A 206 -34.61 -14.00 -19.04
CA SER A 206 -35.25 -15.32 -18.93
C SER A 206 -34.95 -16.03 -17.61
N TRP A 207 -33.76 -15.82 -17.03
CA TRP A 207 -33.40 -16.33 -15.71
C TRP A 207 -34.02 -15.54 -14.56
N ILE A 208 -34.11 -14.21 -14.69
CA ILE A 208 -34.78 -13.33 -13.71
C ILE A 208 -36.27 -13.65 -13.64
N THR A 209 -36.91 -13.91 -14.79
CA THR A 209 -38.36 -14.18 -14.89
C THR A 209 -38.75 -15.64 -14.67
N SER A 210 -37.80 -16.58 -14.79
CA SER A 210 -38.01 -18.02 -14.54
C SER A 210 -38.72 -18.35 -13.23
N GLU A 211 -39.64 -19.32 -13.29
CA GLU A 211 -40.27 -19.97 -12.14
C GLU A 211 -39.28 -20.88 -11.38
N THR A 212 -38.31 -21.47 -12.08
CA THR A 212 -37.22 -22.23 -11.45
C THR A 212 -36.16 -21.25 -10.96
N ILE A 213 -36.16 -21.01 -9.65
CA ILE A 213 -35.21 -20.09 -8.99
C ILE A 213 -33.84 -20.75 -8.86
N LYS A 214 -32.80 -20.10 -9.39
CA LYS A 214 -31.38 -20.48 -9.24
C LYS A 214 -30.58 -19.24 -8.83
N PRO A 215 -29.63 -19.30 -7.89
CA PRO A 215 -28.84 -18.14 -7.49
C PRO A 215 -28.03 -17.53 -8.63
N VAL A 216 -27.95 -16.20 -8.62
CA VAL A 216 -27.22 -15.39 -9.60
C VAL A 216 -26.28 -14.45 -8.88
N PHE A 217 -25.00 -14.47 -9.25
CA PHE A 217 -24.02 -13.47 -8.83
C PHE A 217 -23.41 -12.80 -10.06
N GLY A 218 -23.44 -11.47 -10.07
CA GLY A 218 -22.89 -10.63 -11.13
C GLY A 218 -21.71 -9.79 -10.68
N ILE A 219 -20.65 -9.78 -11.49
CA ILE A 219 -19.58 -8.79 -11.48
C ILE A 219 -19.78 -7.90 -12.69
N GLY A 220 -19.59 -6.59 -12.52
CA GLY A 220 -20.33 -5.62 -13.33
C GLY A 220 -21.79 -5.53 -12.87
N LEU A 221 -22.43 -4.42 -13.19
CA LEU A 221 -23.81 -4.12 -12.82
C LEU A 221 -24.73 -4.07 -14.04
N GLU A 222 -24.16 -3.91 -15.22
CA GLU A 222 -24.83 -3.28 -16.33
C GLU A 222 -25.82 -4.22 -17.04
N HIS A 223 -25.35 -5.42 -17.40
CA HIS A 223 -26.18 -6.48 -17.96
C HIS A 223 -27.39 -6.82 -17.07
N GLN A 224 -27.17 -6.89 -15.77
CA GLN A 224 -28.15 -7.28 -14.76
C GLN A 224 -29.15 -6.15 -14.50
N ALA A 225 -28.70 -4.90 -14.49
CA ALA A 225 -29.56 -3.73 -14.38
C ALA A 225 -30.45 -3.55 -15.62
N LEU A 226 -29.92 -3.73 -16.84
CA LEU A 226 -30.71 -3.68 -18.08
C LEU A 226 -31.76 -4.80 -18.11
N ALA A 227 -31.39 -6.04 -17.76
CA ALA A 227 -32.33 -7.16 -17.67
C ALA A 227 -33.38 -7.01 -16.55
N ALA A 228 -33.12 -6.14 -15.56
CA ALA A 228 -34.10 -5.72 -14.56
C ALA A 228 -34.96 -4.51 -15.00
N GLY A 229 -34.81 -4.03 -16.24
CA GLY A 229 -35.53 -2.88 -16.78
C GLY A 229 -35.03 -1.51 -16.30
N MET A 230 -33.84 -1.44 -15.71
CA MET A 230 -33.23 -0.19 -15.26
C MET A 230 -32.57 0.58 -16.42
N LYS A 231 -32.28 1.87 -16.18
CA LYS A 231 -31.51 2.72 -17.11
C LYS A 231 -30.09 2.87 -16.62
N ILE A 232 -29.14 2.81 -17.55
CA ILE A 232 -27.70 2.95 -17.27
C ILE A 232 -27.19 4.29 -17.76
N ILE A 233 -26.20 4.82 -17.05
CA ILE A 233 -25.38 5.95 -17.45
C ILE A 233 -23.92 5.65 -17.11
N LYS A 234 -22.99 5.91 -18.04
CA LYS A 234 -21.54 5.86 -17.73
C LYS A 234 -21.25 6.90 -16.64
N LEU A 235 -20.86 6.42 -15.46
CA LEU A 235 -20.56 7.25 -14.29
C LEU A 235 -19.30 8.08 -14.53
N LYS A 236 -19.15 9.19 -13.79
CA LYS A 236 -17.84 9.84 -13.65
C LYS A 236 -16.95 9.09 -12.65
N TYR A 237 -17.51 8.70 -11.49
CA TYR A 237 -16.79 8.01 -10.41
C TYR A 237 -17.74 7.13 -9.58
N GLY A 238 -17.17 6.11 -8.94
CA GLY A 238 -17.78 5.38 -7.81
C GLY A 238 -18.43 4.04 -8.13
N ASN A 239 -18.41 3.15 -7.14
CA ASN A 239 -18.92 1.78 -7.24
C ASN A 239 -20.34 1.63 -6.68
N ARG A 240 -21.11 0.67 -7.19
CA ARG A 240 -22.49 0.36 -6.78
C ARG A 240 -22.71 -1.16 -6.73
N GLY A 241 -23.87 -1.57 -6.24
CA GLY A 241 -24.36 -2.94 -6.31
C GLY A 241 -25.89 -2.97 -6.21
N ILE A 242 -26.50 -4.08 -6.62
CA ILE A 242 -27.94 -4.34 -6.50
C ILE A 242 -28.18 -5.72 -5.91
N ILE A 243 -29.29 -5.86 -5.20
CA ILE A 243 -29.79 -7.12 -4.63
C ILE A 243 -31.27 -7.17 -4.97
N HIS A 244 -31.80 -8.36 -5.28
CA HIS A 244 -33.24 -8.54 -5.46
C HIS A 244 -33.91 -8.81 -4.11
N ASP A 245 -35.01 -8.11 -3.82
CA ASP A 245 -35.77 -8.15 -2.53
C ASP A 245 -36.20 -9.55 -2.04
N SER A 246 -36.19 -10.58 -2.90
CA SER A 246 -36.78 -11.90 -2.62
C SER A 246 -36.14 -13.07 -3.37
N LYS A 247 -35.64 -12.86 -4.59
CA LYS A 247 -34.88 -13.88 -5.34
C LYS A 247 -33.38 -13.84 -4.95
N PRO A 248 -32.65 -14.95 -5.07
CA PRO A 248 -31.23 -15.05 -4.67
C PRO A 248 -30.28 -14.43 -5.70
N PHE A 249 -30.53 -13.17 -6.08
CA PHE A 249 -29.77 -12.45 -7.09
C PHE A 249 -29.09 -11.24 -6.46
N PHE A 250 -27.79 -11.09 -6.68
CA PHE A 250 -27.05 -9.87 -6.33
C PHE A 250 -25.94 -9.60 -7.34
N SER A 251 -25.53 -8.34 -7.46
CA SER A 251 -24.44 -7.95 -8.38
C SER A 251 -23.67 -6.74 -7.85
N VAL A 252 -22.40 -6.65 -8.21
CA VAL A 252 -21.48 -5.58 -7.80
C VAL A 252 -20.76 -4.99 -9.00
N GLN A 253 -20.66 -3.66 -9.05
CA GLN A 253 -19.97 -2.92 -10.10
C GLN A 253 -18.44 -3.10 -10.06
N PHE A 254 -17.90 -3.42 -8.89
CA PHE A 254 -16.47 -3.59 -8.64
C PHE A 254 -16.04 -5.06 -8.77
N TYR A 255 -14.74 -5.30 -8.69
CA TYR A 255 -14.08 -6.58 -8.95
C TYR A 255 -13.63 -7.29 -7.67
N PRO A 256 -14.51 -8.05 -6.97
CA PRO A 256 -14.16 -8.74 -5.73
C PRO A 256 -13.09 -9.82 -5.88
N GLU A 257 -12.81 -10.28 -7.10
CA GLU A 257 -11.72 -11.21 -7.39
C GLU A 257 -10.33 -10.54 -7.46
N TYR A 258 -10.24 -9.22 -7.23
CA TYR A 258 -8.99 -8.46 -7.25
C TYR A 258 -8.16 -8.73 -8.52
N CYS A 259 -6.82 -8.77 -8.44
CA CYS A 259 -5.89 -8.99 -9.56
C CYS A 259 -6.15 -8.06 -10.78
N ALA A 260 -5.71 -6.80 -10.76
CA ALA A 260 -5.00 -6.12 -9.66
C ALA A 260 -5.96 -5.62 -8.56
N GLY A 261 -5.43 -5.37 -7.36
CA GLY A 261 -6.16 -4.67 -6.28
C GLY A 261 -6.34 -5.46 -4.97
N PRO A 262 -7.07 -4.88 -4.00
CA PRO A 262 -7.21 -5.41 -2.65
C PRO A 262 -8.19 -6.58 -2.56
N ARG A 263 -7.89 -7.57 -1.69
CA ARG A 263 -8.68 -8.81 -1.52
C ARG A 263 -9.90 -8.66 -0.59
N ASP A 264 -10.28 -7.44 -0.25
CA ASP A 264 -11.18 -7.12 0.87
C ASP A 264 -12.63 -7.59 0.67
N THR A 265 -13.01 -7.99 -0.54
CA THR A 265 -14.39 -8.39 -0.91
C THR A 265 -14.47 -9.77 -1.57
N GLU A 266 -13.39 -10.57 -1.50
CA GLU A 266 -13.35 -11.96 -1.99
C GLU A 266 -14.41 -12.85 -1.32
N ASN A 267 -14.81 -12.51 -0.09
CA ASN A 267 -15.87 -13.20 0.65
C ASN A 267 -17.26 -13.16 -0.05
N LEU A 268 -17.50 -12.26 -1.01
CA LEU A 268 -18.72 -12.26 -1.81
C LEU A 268 -18.88 -13.55 -2.63
N PHE A 269 -17.76 -14.17 -3.06
CA PHE A 269 -17.80 -15.48 -3.70
C PHE A 269 -18.25 -16.56 -2.72
N GLN A 270 -17.73 -16.59 -1.49
CA GLN A 270 -18.17 -17.54 -0.47
C GLN A 270 -19.67 -17.37 -0.17
N ILE A 271 -20.14 -16.12 -0.06
CA ILE A 271 -21.56 -15.81 0.17
C ILE A 271 -22.44 -16.32 -0.98
N PHE A 272 -22.02 -16.17 -2.24
CA PHE A 272 -22.72 -16.74 -3.38
C PHE A 272 -22.85 -18.27 -3.27
N LEU A 273 -21.78 -18.96 -2.86
CA LEU A 273 -21.75 -20.41 -2.69
C LEU A 273 -22.65 -20.89 -1.52
N ASP A 274 -22.63 -20.18 -0.39
CA ASP A 274 -23.49 -20.45 0.77
C ASP A 274 -24.99 -20.32 0.41
N VAL A 275 -25.33 -19.32 -0.42
CA VAL A 275 -26.69 -19.14 -0.96
C VAL A 275 -27.07 -20.31 -1.86
N ILE A 276 -26.18 -20.80 -2.72
CA ILE A 276 -26.47 -21.97 -3.56
C ILE A 276 -26.67 -23.24 -2.73
N GLN A 277 -25.84 -23.49 -1.73
CA GLN A 277 -26.00 -24.63 -0.83
C GLN A 277 -27.32 -24.56 -0.03
N SER A 278 -27.75 -23.35 0.34
CA SER A 278 -29.05 -23.12 0.99
C SER A 278 -30.22 -23.48 0.08
N TYR A 279 -30.22 -23.01 -1.18
CA TYR A 279 -31.27 -23.33 -2.14
C TYR A 279 -31.31 -24.83 -2.50
N LYS A 280 -30.16 -25.50 -2.62
CA LYS A 280 -30.11 -26.98 -2.77
C LYS A 280 -30.74 -27.74 -1.63
N SER A 281 -30.49 -27.29 -0.41
CA SER A 281 -31.03 -27.92 0.81
C SER A 281 -32.48 -27.50 1.10
N THR A 282 -33.16 -26.86 0.14
CA THR A 282 -34.54 -26.34 0.25
C THR A 282 -34.74 -25.33 1.39
N LYS A 283 -33.66 -24.67 1.82
CA LYS A 283 -33.70 -23.62 2.84
C LYS A 283 -33.89 -22.26 2.18
N SER A 284 -34.90 -21.51 2.63
CA SER A 284 -35.05 -20.10 2.27
C SER A 284 -34.00 -19.25 2.98
N ILE A 285 -33.18 -18.54 2.21
CA ILE A 285 -32.23 -17.54 2.71
C ILE A 285 -32.56 -16.19 2.08
N ASN A 286 -32.68 -15.14 2.91
CA ASN A 286 -32.78 -13.77 2.42
C ASN A 286 -31.36 -13.25 2.17
N VAL A 287 -31.04 -12.95 0.91
CA VAL A 287 -29.66 -12.65 0.50
C VAL A 287 -29.18 -11.31 1.03
N GLU A 288 -30.05 -10.29 1.13
CA GLU A 288 -29.70 -9.00 1.74
C GLU A 288 -29.31 -9.17 3.22
N THR A 289 -30.16 -9.84 4.01
CA THR A 289 -29.91 -10.10 5.44
C THR A 289 -28.61 -10.87 5.62
N TYR A 290 -28.38 -11.91 4.81
CA TYR A 290 -27.16 -12.72 4.91
C TYR A 290 -25.90 -11.96 4.46
N LEU A 291 -25.98 -11.15 3.40
CA LEU A 291 -24.89 -10.26 2.98
C LEU A 291 -24.54 -9.29 4.10
N VAL A 292 -25.53 -8.61 4.69
CA VAL A 292 -25.32 -7.70 5.83
C VAL A 292 -24.70 -8.47 7.01
N GLU A 293 -25.29 -9.59 7.44
CA GLU A 293 -24.78 -10.39 8.56
C GLU A 293 -23.34 -10.88 8.35
N GLN A 294 -22.92 -11.23 7.13
CA GLN A 294 -21.57 -11.70 6.85
C GLN A 294 -20.57 -10.55 6.68
N LEU A 295 -20.99 -9.43 6.09
CA LEU A 295 -20.15 -8.23 5.92
C LEU A 295 -20.00 -7.43 7.24
N THR A 296 -20.94 -7.56 8.18
CA THR A 296 -20.86 -6.98 9.53
C THR A 296 -20.59 -8.04 10.62
N LYS A 297 -20.11 -9.23 10.26
CA LYS A 297 -19.82 -10.29 11.22
C LYS A 297 -18.51 -10.01 11.94
N HIS A 298 -18.61 -9.59 13.19
CA HIS A 298 -17.47 -9.32 14.04
C HIS A 298 -17.32 -10.41 15.12
N SER A 299 -16.14 -10.47 15.73
CA SER A 299 -15.85 -11.38 16.84
C SER A 299 -16.83 -11.12 18.00
N SER A 300 -17.18 -12.15 18.77
CA SER A 300 -18.18 -12.01 19.85
C SER A 300 -17.78 -11.06 20.99
N THR A 301 -16.50 -10.65 21.04
CA THR A 301 -15.96 -9.57 21.89
C THR A 301 -16.37 -8.16 21.44
N ASP A 302 -16.83 -8.01 20.20
CA ASP A 302 -17.00 -6.71 19.53
C ASP A 302 -18.42 -6.13 19.64
N ASN A 303 -19.36 -6.90 20.19
CA ASN A 303 -20.75 -6.48 20.41
C ASN A 303 -20.93 -5.48 21.58
N ALA A 304 -19.84 -4.95 22.14
CA ALA A 304 -19.91 -3.82 23.06
C ALA A 304 -20.31 -2.57 22.26
N PRO A 305 -21.51 -1.98 22.47
CA PRO A 305 -21.87 -0.76 21.78
C PRO A 305 -20.82 0.31 22.09
N LEU A 306 -20.39 1.06 21.05
CA LEU A 306 -19.55 2.26 21.16
C LEU A 306 -19.90 2.99 22.46
N PRO A 307 -19.06 2.94 23.50
CA PRO A 307 -19.51 3.32 24.83
C PRO A 307 -19.97 4.78 24.77
N ALA A 308 -21.16 5.04 25.32
CA ALA A 308 -21.81 6.37 25.29
C ALA A 308 -20.94 7.49 25.89
N PHE A 309 -19.84 7.09 26.53
CA PHE A 309 -18.64 7.83 26.85
C PHE A 309 -18.07 8.71 25.72
N TYR A 310 -17.91 8.21 24.49
CA TYR A 310 -17.22 8.97 23.44
C TYR A 310 -17.95 10.27 23.06
N LYS A 311 -19.28 10.27 23.05
CA LYS A 311 -20.12 11.49 22.88
C LYS A 311 -20.11 12.43 24.11
N ARG A 312 -19.26 12.18 25.10
CA ARG A 312 -19.21 12.91 26.39
C ARG A 312 -17.80 13.31 26.83
N VAL A 313 -16.75 13.03 26.05
CA VAL A 313 -15.38 13.48 26.35
C VAL A 313 -15.34 15.01 26.29
N LYS A 314 -14.99 15.65 27.41
CA LYS A 314 -14.87 17.13 27.51
C LYS A 314 -13.45 17.59 27.82
N ARG A 315 -12.64 16.70 28.40
CA ARG A 315 -11.25 16.97 28.80
C ARG A 315 -10.35 15.82 28.37
N VAL A 316 -9.27 16.12 27.67
CA VAL A 316 -8.29 15.14 27.17
C VAL A 316 -6.89 15.50 27.65
N LEU A 317 -6.10 14.49 28.02
CA LEU A 317 -4.66 14.60 28.22
C LEU A 317 -3.92 14.01 27.02
N ILE A 318 -2.97 14.76 26.48
CA ILE A 318 -2.05 14.33 25.42
C ILE A 318 -0.64 14.23 26.02
N LEU A 319 0.03 13.11 25.79
CA LEU A 319 1.47 12.95 26.04
C LEU A 319 2.21 13.13 24.71
N GLU A 320 2.81 14.30 24.52
CA GLU A 320 3.52 14.77 23.32
C GLU A 320 2.75 14.75 21.97
N ASN A 321 3.39 15.34 20.95
CA ASN A 321 2.91 15.58 19.58
C ASN A 321 1.97 16.81 19.34
N ASN A 322 2.50 17.76 18.56
CA ASN A 322 1.89 19.04 18.24
C ASN A 322 0.82 18.99 17.13
N GLN A 323 0.77 17.91 16.33
CA GLN A 323 -0.24 17.76 15.27
C GLN A 323 -1.62 17.43 15.83
N VAL A 324 -1.65 16.67 16.93
CA VAL A 324 -2.84 16.25 17.68
C VAL A 324 -3.63 17.43 18.22
N ILE A 325 -2.90 18.41 18.77
CA ILE A 325 -3.45 19.65 19.33
C ILE A 325 -4.34 20.35 18.29
N LYS A 326 -3.91 20.43 17.04
CA LYS A 326 -4.69 21.08 15.96
C LYS A 326 -6.01 20.35 15.70
N ALA A 327 -6.02 19.02 15.77
CA ALA A 327 -7.20 18.20 15.46
C ALA A 327 -8.30 18.30 16.52
N ILE A 328 -7.91 18.33 17.79
CA ILE A 328 -8.84 18.36 18.95
C ILE A 328 -9.53 19.73 19.09
N ASN A 329 -8.88 20.81 18.67
CA ASN A 329 -9.42 22.18 18.75
C ASN A 329 -10.78 22.35 18.07
N GLU A 330 -11.02 21.62 16.98
CA GLU A 330 -12.28 21.68 16.23
C GLU A 330 -13.48 21.10 17.02
N ASP A 331 -13.22 20.27 18.04
CA ASP A 331 -14.25 19.56 18.81
C ASP A 331 -14.67 20.28 20.10
N ASN A 332 -14.12 21.48 20.38
CA ASN A 332 -14.35 22.25 21.62
C ASN A 332 -14.01 21.49 22.93
N VAL A 333 -13.01 20.60 22.87
CA VAL A 333 -12.54 19.79 24.01
C VAL A 333 -11.42 20.52 24.76
N TYR A 334 -11.53 20.61 26.09
CA TYR A 334 -10.48 21.17 26.94
C TYR A 334 -9.26 20.26 26.93
N THR A 335 -8.10 20.80 26.54
CA THR A 335 -6.94 19.97 26.22
C THR A 335 -5.79 20.24 27.17
N VAL A 336 -5.29 19.21 27.85
CA VAL A 336 -4.05 19.29 28.62
C VAL A 336 -2.95 18.60 27.84
N VAL A 337 -1.81 19.25 27.69
CA VAL A 337 -0.66 18.73 26.94
C VAL A 337 0.52 18.63 27.89
N LEU A 338 1.10 17.45 28.02
CA LEU A 338 2.44 17.30 28.57
C LEU A 338 3.42 17.16 27.40
N ASN A 339 4.46 18.00 27.37
CA ASN A 339 5.44 18.05 26.30
C ASN A 339 6.82 18.30 26.89
N GLN A 340 7.85 17.59 26.46
CA GLN A 340 9.20 17.73 27.02
C GLN A 340 9.95 18.93 26.41
N SER A 341 9.52 19.36 25.22
CA SER A 341 10.08 20.50 24.51
C SER A 341 9.68 21.83 25.13
N THR A 342 10.67 22.67 25.43
CA THR A 342 10.45 24.06 25.88
C THR A 342 9.95 24.98 24.76
N SER A 343 10.12 24.58 23.49
CA SER A 343 9.56 25.28 22.32
C SER A 343 8.08 24.93 22.12
N ILE A 344 7.22 25.50 22.97
CA ILE A 344 5.77 25.45 22.80
C ILE A 344 5.39 26.05 21.43
N PRO A 345 4.71 25.30 20.54
CA PRO A 345 4.29 25.80 19.25
C PRO A 345 3.43 27.06 19.39
N GLN A 346 3.57 27.98 18.44
CA GLN A 346 2.78 29.21 18.41
C GLN A 346 1.27 28.92 18.36
N THR A 347 0.88 27.82 17.70
CA THR A 347 -0.49 27.30 17.64
C THR A 347 -1.08 26.90 18.99
N ALA A 348 -0.30 26.68 20.04
CA ALA A 348 -0.80 26.31 21.37
C ALA A 348 -1.19 27.52 22.25
N LYS A 349 -0.85 28.75 21.84
CA LYS A 349 -1.10 29.98 22.63
C LYS A 349 -2.54 30.49 22.53
N ASP A 350 -3.23 30.21 21.43
CA ASP A 350 -4.56 30.73 21.13
C ASP A 350 -5.71 29.78 21.53
N LEU A 351 -5.42 28.76 22.35
CA LEU A 351 -6.30 27.60 22.56
C LEU A 351 -6.89 27.52 23.98
N LEU A 352 -7.98 26.76 24.10
CA LEU A 352 -8.51 26.22 25.37
C LEU A 352 -7.60 25.10 25.93
N SER A 353 -6.28 25.30 25.91
CA SER A 353 -5.30 24.27 26.26
C SER A 353 -4.33 24.70 27.36
N LYS A 354 -3.90 23.72 28.18
CA LYS A 354 -2.89 23.91 29.23
C LYS A 354 -1.67 23.05 28.93
N VAL A 355 -0.54 23.68 28.60
CA VAL A 355 0.72 23.01 28.29
C VAL A 355 1.62 22.93 29.53
N TYR A 356 2.22 21.75 29.75
CA TYR A 356 3.14 21.44 30.83
C TYR A 356 4.51 21.00 30.25
N PRO A 357 5.56 21.81 30.40
CA PRO A 357 6.90 21.52 29.89
C PRO A 357 7.66 20.56 30.84
N PHE A 358 7.22 19.31 30.95
CA PHE A 358 7.76 18.31 31.87
C PHE A 358 7.98 16.96 31.18
N SER A 359 8.98 16.20 31.66
CA SER A 359 9.26 14.83 31.22
C SER A 359 8.07 13.89 31.42
N ILE A 360 7.87 12.95 30.48
CA ILE A 360 6.81 11.94 30.56
C ILE A 360 7.19 10.89 31.61
N ILE A 361 6.79 11.13 32.86
CA ILE A 361 7.07 10.24 34.00
C ILE A 361 5.76 10.00 34.76
N PRO A 362 5.43 8.76 35.19
CA PRO A 362 4.15 8.44 35.85
C PRO A 362 3.78 9.38 37.00
N ASN A 363 4.74 9.79 37.84
CA ASN A 363 4.50 10.72 38.95
C ASN A 363 4.06 12.13 38.51
N TYR A 364 4.53 12.64 37.37
CA TYR A 364 4.08 13.93 36.83
C TYR A 364 2.73 13.81 36.14
N VAL A 365 2.50 12.70 35.41
CA VAL A 365 1.22 12.41 34.78
C VAL A 365 0.13 12.24 35.85
N GLU A 366 0.36 11.51 36.95
CA GLU A 366 -0.61 11.40 38.06
C GLU A 366 -0.95 12.76 38.67
N GLN A 367 0.03 13.66 38.83
CA GLN A 367 -0.24 15.02 39.33
C GLN A 367 -1.17 15.80 38.40
N ILE A 368 -1.01 15.65 37.08
CA ILE A 368 -1.88 16.26 36.07
C ILE A 368 -3.28 15.62 36.08
N LEU A 369 -3.37 14.29 36.14
CA LEU A 369 -4.64 13.56 36.31
C LEU A 369 -5.40 14.05 37.55
N ARG A 370 -4.70 14.27 38.66
CA ARG A 370 -5.24 14.79 39.92
C ARG A 370 -5.78 16.22 39.80
N ILE A 371 -5.06 17.11 39.11
CA ILE A 371 -5.40 18.54 38.98
C ILE A 371 -6.54 18.75 37.97
N HIS A 372 -6.42 18.20 36.77
CA HIS A 372 -7.32 18.51 35.64
C HIS A 372 -8.49 17.53 35.52
N ARG A 373 -8.34 16.31 36.07
CA ARG A 373 -9.32 15.22 35.98
C ARG A 373 -9.78 15.00 34.52
N PRO A 374 -8.85 14.77 33.57
CA PRO A 374 -9.22 14.54 32.17
C PRO A 374 -10.09 13.28 32.08
N ASP A 375 -11.09 13.33 31.20
CA ASP A 375 -11.99 12.21 30.98
C ASP A 375 -11.26 11.09 30.22
N GLY A 376 -10.34 11.44 29.32
CA GLY A 376 -9.48 10.47 28.65
C GLY A 376 -8.05 10.93 28.35
N ILE A 377 -7.23 9.97 27.93
CA ILE A 377 -5.80 10.13 27.63
C ILE A 377 -5.48 9.52 26.24
N LEU A 378 -4.55 10.16 25.53
CA LEU A 378 -3.99 9.71 24.25
C LEU A 378 -2.49 9.40 24.45
N LEU A 379 -2.05 8.24 23.96
CA LEU A 379 -0.74 7.62 24.22
C LEU A 379 0.03 7.26 22.93
N SER A 380 -0.65 6.99 21.83
CA SER A 380 -0.12 6.39 20.59
C SER A 380 0.40 7.42 19.57
N PHE A 381 0.54 8.67 20.01
CA PHE A 381 0.94 9.82 19.18
C PHE A 381 2.44 10.19 19.32
N ASP A 382 3.14 9.54 20.26
CA ASP A 382 4.52 9.81 20.66
C ASP A 382 5.37 8.52 20.61
N GLU A 383 6.67 8.65 20.86
CA GLU A 383 7.63 7.55 20.98
C GLU A 383 7.33 6.64 22.19
N GLU A 384 8.09 5.55 22.31
CA GLU A 384 7.90 4.43 23.25
C GLU A 384 7.71 4.85 24.73
N THR A 385 8.22 6.03 25.10
CA THR A 385 8.08 6.63 26.44
C THR A 385 6.63 6.88 26.86
N ALA A 386 5.79 7.52 26.02
CA ALA A 386 4.39 7.79 26.35
C ALA A 386 3.60 6.49 26.52
N LEU A 387 3.88 5.52 25.66
CA LEU A 387 3.28 4.20 25.64
C LEU A 387 3.58 3.46 26.96
N HIS A 388 4.84 3.36 27.34
CA HIS A 388 5.28 2.72 28.59
C HIS A 388 4.75 3.42 29.84
N CYS A 389 4.71 4.76 29.84
CA CYS A 389 4.10 5.54 30.92
C CYS A 389 2.60 5.24 31.06
N GLY A 390 1.86 5.18 29.95
CA GLY A 390 0.44 4.83 29.92
C GLY A 390 0.14 3.42 30.44
N VAL A 391 0.93 2.42 30.03
CA VAL A 391 0.84 1.03 30.54
C VAL A 391 1.09 1.00 32.04
N HIS A 392 2.16 1.63 32.54
CA HIS A 392 2.47 1.69 33.97
C HIS A 392 1.33 2.33 34.79
N LEU A 393 0.73 3.43 34.29
CA LEU A 393 -0.39 4.11 34.93
C LEU A 393 -1.67 3.24 34.95
N HIS A 394 -1.86 2.37 33.97
CA HIS A 394 -2.94 1.39 33.94
C HIS A 394 -2.70 0.27 34.96
N GLU A 395 -1.54 -0.39 34.91
CA GLU A 395 -1.16 -1.49 35.82
C GLU A 395 -1.17 -1.04 37.30
N SER A 396 -0.77 0.20 37.57
CA SER A 396 -0.81 0.80 38.92
C SER A 396 -2.22 1.20 39.39
N GLY A 397 -3.27 0.98 38.58
CA GLY A 397 -4.65 1.38 38.86
C GLY A 397 -4.88 2.91 38.88
N ILE A 398 -3.90 3.71 38.47
CA ILE A 398 -3.93 5.17 38.55
C ILE A 398 -4.97 5.74 37.57
N LEU A 399 -5.04 5.22 36.34
CA LEU A 399 -6.06 5.64 35.37
C LEU A 399 -7.49 5.42 35.90
N GLN A 400 -7.75 4.25 36.51
CA GLN A 400 -9.04 3.92 37.12
C GLN A 400 -9.36 4.81 38.33
N LYS A 401 -8.39 5.05 39.21
CA LYS A 401 -8.47 5.97 40.37
C LYS A 401 -8.88 7.40 40.00
N TYR A 402 -8.52 7.86 38.80
CA TYR A 402 -8.88 9.19 38.29
C TYR A 402 -10.03 9.18 37.28
N SER A 403 -10.61 8.01 36.98
CA SER A 403 -11.67 7.81 35.96
C SER A 403 -11.27 8.31 34.56
N CYS A 404 -10.00 8.14 34.20
CA CYS A 404 -9.44 8.54 32.92
C CYS A 404 -9.28 7.33 32.00
N ASN A 405 -9.95 7.34 30.85
CA ASN A 405 -9.94 6.24 29.89
C ASN A 405 -8.90 6.47 28.77
N VAL A 406 -8.23 5.41 28.32
CA VAL A 406 -7.48 5.47 27.05
C VAL A 406 -8.49 5.49 25.90
N LEU A 407 -8.38 6.46 25.00
CA LEU A 407 -9.44 6.76 24.00
C LEU A 407 -9.28 6.05 22.65
N GLU A 408 -8.18 5.31 22.47
CA GLU A 408 -7.66 4.86 21.18
C GLU A 408 -7.33 3.35 21.26
N THR A 409 -6.07 2.96 21.07
CA THR A 409 -5.63 1.57 21.24
C THR A 409 -5.80 1.11 22.69
N LEU A 410 -6.34 -0.09 22.90
CA LEU A 410 -6.48 -0.70 24.23
C LEU A 410 -5.10 -1.02 24.84
N ILE A 411 -4.94 -0.84 26.15
CA ILE A 411 -3.69 -1.15 26.87
C ILE A 411 -3.29 -2.62 26.70
N GLN A 412 -4.25 -3.55 26.66
CA GLN A 412 -3.98 -4.96 26.40
C GLN A 412 -3.33 -5.17 25.02
N SER A 413 -3.86 -4.54 23.97
CA SER A 413 -3.28 -4.59 22.63
C SER A 413 -1.87 -3.99 22.57
N ILE A 414 -1.63 -2.93 23.36
CA ILE A 414 -0.31 -2.32 23.54
C ILE A 414 0.67 -3.28 24.20
N GLN A 415 0.26 -3.98 25.26
CA GLN A 415 1.06 -5.04 25.91
C GLN A 415 1.32 -6.21 24.95
N SER A 416 0.33 -6.60 24.14
CA SER A 416 0.46 -7.67 23.15
C SER A 416 1.48 -7.36 22.04
N ILE A 417 1.69 -6.10 21.66
CA ILE A 417 2.73 -5.72 20.67
C ILE A 417 4.10 -5.44 21.28
N THR A 418 4.22 -5.18 22.59
CA THR A 418 5.51 -4.91 23.22
C THR A 418 6.17 -6.17 23.78
N ASP A 419 5.42 -7.19 24.20
CA ASP A 419 5.97 -8.49 24.61
C ASP A 419 6.04 -9.49 23.44
N GLN A 420 7.24 -9.96 23.12
CA GLN A 420 7.51 -10.89 22.01
C GLN A 420 6.70 -12.21 22.10
N CYS A 421 6.44 -12.71 23.32
CA CYS A 421 5.70 -13.96 23.51
C CYS A 421 4.21 -13.75 23.25
N LEU A 422 3.64 -12.64 23.71
CA LEU A 422 2.25 -12.28 23.43
C LEU A 422 2.08 -12.02 21.92
N PHE A 423 2.96 -11.20 21.32
CA PHE A 423 2.94 -10.92 19.88
C PHE A 423 2.95 -12.20 19.03
N THR A 424 3.81 -13.17 19.41
CA THR A 424 3.89 -14.48 18.73
C THR A 424 2.60 -15.27 18.87
N GLN A 425 2.00 -15.29 20.06
CA GLN A 425 0.73 -15.98 20.29
C GLN A 425 -0.40 -15.34 19.46
N GLU A 426 -0.52 -14.02 19.50
CA GLU A 426 -1.57 -13.27 18.79
C GLU A 426 -1.46 -13.45 17.26
N MET A 427 -0.23 -13.51 16.73
CA MET A 427 0.02 -13.86 15.33
C MET A 427 -0.32 -15.33 15.01
N ALA A 428 -0.04 -16.26 15.92
CA ALA A 428 -0.39 -17.67 15.75
C ALA A 428 -1.92 -17.91 15.82
N ASP A 429 -2.63 -17.18 16.67
CA ASP A 429 -4.09 -17.26 16.83
C ASP A 429 -4.83 -16.83 15.55
N ILE A 430 -4.25 -15.91 14.76
CA ILE A 430 -4.73 -15.56 13.42
C ILE A 430 -4.12 -16.44 12.29
N GLY A 431 -3.29 -17.43 12.62
CA GLY A 431 -2.64 -18.33 11.66
C GLY A 431 -1.54 -17.70 10.81
N GLU A 432 -1.00 -16.55 11.23
CA GLU A 432 0.11 -15.87 10.57
C GLU A 432 1.48 -16.31 11.10
N LYS A 433 2.52 -16.08 10.31
CA LYS A 433 3.88 -16.57 10.60
C LYS A 433 4.74 -15.49 11.22
N VAL A 434 5.41 -15.84 12.31
CA VAL A 434 6.51 -15.06 12.90
C VAL A 434 7.84 -15.82 12.80
N VAL A 435 8.93 -15.12 13.08
CA VAL A 435 10.28 -15.69 13.18
C VAL A 435 10.33 -16.70 14.33
N SER A 436 10.97 -17.85 14.10
CA SER A 436 11.26 -18.81 15.17
C SER A 436 12.36 -18.26 16.09
N TYR A 437 12.06 -18.23 17.38
CA TYR A 437 12.95 -17.75 18.43
C TYR A 437 12.94 -18.69 19.64
N GLU A 438 13.95 -18.56 20.49
CA GLU A 438 14.03 -19.22 21.79
C GLU A 438 14.38 -18.18 22.88
N VAL A 439 13.77 -18.35 24.07
CA VAL A 439 14.12 -17.56 25.27
C VAL A 439 15.23 -18.29 26.00
N VAL A 440 16.34 -17.60 26.24
CA VAL A 440 17.56 -18.16 26.85
C VAL A 440 17.98 -17.32 28.06
N LYS A 441 18.68 -17.94 29.03
CA LYS A 441 19.08 -17.31 30.29
C LYS A 441 20.59 -17.25 30.49
N SER A 442 21.36 -17.95 29.68
CA SER A 442 22.82 -18.07 29.81
C SER A 442 23.51 -18.10 28.46
N LEU A 443 24.82 -17.82 28.46
CA LEU A 443 25.66 -18.00 27.28
C LEU A 443 25.62 -19.45 26.76
N GLU A 444 25.59 -20.43 27.66
CA GLU A 444 25.54 -21.86 27.31
C GLU A 444 24.25 -22.24 26.58
N GLU A 445 23.09 -21.81 27.12
CA GLU A 445 21.79 -21.97 26.45
C GLU A 445 21.79 -21.28 25.08
N THR A 446 22.29 -20.05 25.00
CA THR A 446 22.35 -19.29 23.74
C THR A 446 23.19 -20.00 22.67
N LEU A 447 24.30 -20.63 23.07
CA LEU A 447 25.15 -21.39 22.15
C LEU A 447 24.48 -22.68 21.66
N ILE A 448 23.74 -23.38 22.52
CA ILE A 448 22.95 -24.57 22.17
C ILE A 448 21.81 -24.19 21.21
N SER A 449 21.15 -23.05 21.43
CA SER A 449 20.11 -22.52 20.55
C SER A 449 20.65 -22.10 19.17
N ALA A 450 21.84 -21.48 19.13
CA ALA A 450 22.50 -21.13 17.87
C ALA A 450 22.87 -22.37 17.03
N GLU A 451 23.24 -23.48 17.68
CA GLU A 451 23.46 -24.78 17.02
C GLU A 451 22.16 -25.41 16.47
N ARG A 452 20.97 -24.96 16.91
CA ARG A 452 19.67 -25.37 16.33
C ARG A 452 19.21 -24.49 15.17
N PHE A 453 19.44 -23.18 15.25
CA PHE A 453 18.98 -22.23 14.23
C PHE A 453 19.88 -22.12 12.99
N ASP A 454 21.12 -22.61 13.11
CA ASP A 454 22.26 -22.32 12.24
C ASP A 454 22.66 -20.83 12.22
N HIS A 455 23.96 -20.55 12.09
CA HIS A 455 24.41 -19.18 11.86
C HIS A 455 24.09 -18.72 10.42
N PRO A 456 23.77 -17.43 10.22
CA PRO A 456 23.73 -16.36 11.22
C PRO A 456 22.49 -16.39 12.13
N VAL A 457 22.62 -15.85 13.34
CA VAL A 457 21.52 -15.68 14.30
C VAL A 457 21.40 -14.24 14.75
N LEU A 458 20.20 -13.81 15.12
CA LEU A 458 19.94 -12.53 15.78
C LEU A 458 19.83 -12.76 17.28
N VAL A 459 20.48 -11.94 18.09
CA VAL A 459 20.32 -11.91 19.55
C VAL A 459 19.66 -10.60 19.94
N CYS A 460 18.64 -10.67 20.79
CA CYS A 460 17.90 -9.52 21.30
C CYS A 460 17.77 -9.61 22.84
N ALA A 461 18.00 -8.52 23.55
CA ALA A 461 17.78 -8.40 24.98
C ALA A 461 16.93 -7.18 25.30
N THR A 462 15.89 -7.37 26.12
CA THR A 462 15.07 -6.28 26.66
C THR A 462 15.36 -6.10 28.14
N PHE A 463 15.65 -4.87 28.54
CA PHE A 463 15.98 -4.49 29.92
C PHE A 463 14.69 -4.05 30.66
N PRO A 464 14.64 -4.14 32.01
CA PRO A 464 13.45 -3.73 32.78
C PRO A 464 13.10 -2.24 32.67
N GLU A 465 14.06 -1.44 32.22
CA GLU A 465 13.95 0.01 32.00
C GLU A 465 13.38 0.37 30.61
N GLY A 466 13.15 -0.62 29.74
CA GLY A 466 12.62 -0.47 28.38
C GLY A 466 13.69 -0.52 27.29
N ASP A 467 14.96 -0.28 27.64
CA ASP A 467 16.08 -0.35 26.70
C ASP A 467 16.16 -1.72 26.00
N ARG A 468 16.54 -1.70 24.72
CA ARG A 468 16.71 -2.89 23.89
C ARG A 468 18.08 -2.90 23.22
N ILE A 469 18.81 -4.00 23.40
CA ILE A 469 20.07 -4.26 22.69
C ILE A 469 19.83 -5.42 21.74
N SER A 470 20.20 -5.27 20.47
CA SER A 470 20.13 -6.35 19.49
C SER A 470 21.37 -6.38 18.60
N GLY A 471 21.69 -7.56 18.05
CA GLY A 471 22.81 -7.73 17.13
C GLY A 471 22.79 -9.07 16.41
N TYR A 472 23.13 -9.04 15.12
CA TYR A 472 23.34 -10.23 14.31
C TYR A 472 24.75 -10.79 14.54
N THR A 473 24.88 -12.12 14.50
CA THR A 473 26.17 -12.80 14.70
C THR A 473 26.34 -13.92 13.68
N ASP A 474 27.42 -13.83 12.89
CA ASP A 474 27.67 -14.72 11.75
C ASP A 474 28.45 -15.98 12.15
N ASN A 475 28.97 -16.01 13.38
CA ASN A 475 29.69 -17.16 13.93
C ASN A 475 29.70 -17.16 15.47
N ARG A 476 30.10 -18.30 16.03
CA ARG A 476 30.19 -18.55 17.48
C ARG A 476 31.03 -17.52 18.25
N LYS A 477 32.08 -16.94 17.64
CA LYS A 477 32.97 -15.98 18.34
C LYS A 477 32.27 -14.64 18.56
N GLU A 478 31.62 -14.13 17.52
CA GLU A 478 30.79 -12.92 17.60
C GLU A 478 29.64 -13.11 18.61
N LEU A 479 28.99 -14.27 18.58
CA LEU A 479 27.93 -14.62 19.52
C LEU A 479 28.39 -14.59 20.98
N ILE A 480 29.54 -15.20 21.30
CA ILE A 480 30.13 -15.13 22.64
C ILE A 480 30.42 -13.69 23.04
N SER A 481 31.00 -12.88 22.14
CA SER A 481 31.35 -11.47 22.41
C SER A 481 30.10 -10.63 22.73
N LEU A 482 29.07 -10.71 21.88
CA LEU A 482 27.84 -9.95 22.01
C LEU A 482 27.07 -10.34 23.29
N VAL A 483 26.83 -11.64 23.49
CA VAL A 483 26.08 -12.15 24.65
C VAL A 483 26.81 -11.83 25.96
N THR A 484 28.13 -11.94 26.00
CA THR A 484 28.92 -11.57 27.19
C THR A 484 28.78 -10.08 27.51
N SER A 485 28.81 -9.20 26.50
CA SER A 485 28.60 -7.75 26.69
C SER A 485 27.19 -7.43 27.20
N ILE A 486 26.16 -8.11 26.67
CA ILE A 486 24.77 -7.94 27.09
C ILE A 486 24.57 -8.42 28.54
N LEU A 487 25.06 -9.61 28.88
CA LEU A 487 24.93 -10.17 30.23
C LEU A 487 25.71 -9.35 31.27
N ALA A 488 26.86 -8.76 30.90
CA ALA A 488 27.58 -7.81 31.76
C ALA A 488 26.75 -6.55 32.04
N GLY A 489 26.15 -5.94 31.01
CA GLY A 489 25.26 -4.78 31.17
C GLY A 489 24.03 -5.06 32.02
N LEU A 490 23.38 -6.22 31.80
CA LEU A 490 22.26 -6.70 32.63
C LEU A 490 22.67 -6.84 34.09
N SER A 491 23.83 -7.47 34.36
CA SER A 491 24.36 -7.65 35.71
C SER A 491 24.63 -6.32 36.42
N GLN A 492 24.95 -5.26 35.67
CA GLN A 492 25.27 -3.95 36.23
C GLN A 492 24.03 -3.08 36.51
N SER A 493 22.97 -3.18 35.70
CA SER A 493 21.64 -2.58 35.98
C SER A 493 20.95 -3.25 37.18
N LEU A 494 21.17 -4.55 37.39
CA LEU A 494 20.53 -5.34 38.46
C LEU A 494 21.05 -5.09 39.89
N ILE A 495 22.15 -4.35 40.10
CA ILE A 495 22.74 -4.14 41.43
C ILE A 495 21.90 -3.21 42.32
N ASP A 496 21.06 -2.34 41.74
CA ASP A 496 20.39 -1.25 42.48
C ASP A 496 18.94 -1.54 42.93
N LYS A 497 18.31 -2.67 42.56
CA LYS A 497 16.85 -2.88 42.77
C LYS A 497 16.47 -4.30 43.23
N SER A 498 15.31 -4.40 43.90
CA SER A 498 14.83 -5.59 44.61
C SER A 498 14.56 -6.83 43.72
N GLN A 499 14.66 -8.01 44.32
CA GLN A 499 14.51 -9.35 43.71
C GLN A 499 13.34 -9.53 42.72
N SER A 500 12.24 -8.79 42.88
CA SER A 500 11.03 -8.88 42.03
C SER A 500 11.22 -8.41 40.58
N SER A 501 12.32 -7.72 40.26
CA SER A 501 12.56 -7.18 38.91
C SER A 501 13.35 -8.15 38.00
N ILE A 502 13.85 -9.26 38.55
CA ILE A 502 14.76 -10.19 37.85
C ILE A 502 14.06 -10.99 36.75
N ASP A 503 12.78 -11.36 36.93
CA ASP A 503 12.01 -12.16 35.96
C ASP A 503 11.59 -11.39 34.68
N LYS A 504 11.85 -10.08 34.59
CA LYS A 504 11.45 -9.26 33.43
C LYS A 504 12.52 -9.14 32.33
N SER A 505 13.79 -9.40 32.62
CA SER A 505 14.87 -9.37 31.62
C SER A 505 14.83 -10.61 30.74
N LYS A 506 14.47 -10.46 29.46
CA LYS A 506 14.43 -11.56 28.47
C LYS A 506 15.60 -11.42 27.49
N LEU A 507 16.46 -12.43 27.42
CA LEU A 507 17.41 -12.65 26.34
C LEU A 507 16.78 -13.64 25.35
N LEU A 508 16.80 -13.27 24.07
CA LEU A 508 16.17 -13.96 22.96
C LEU A 508 17.22 -14.26 21.90
N ILE A 509 17.07 -15.40 21.25
CA ILE A 509 17.84 -15.78 20.06
C ILE A 509 16.90 -16.26 18.97
N ASP A 510 17.08 -15.67 17.78
CA ASP A 510 16.18 -15.79 16.65
C ASP A 510 16.95 -16.28 15.42
N LYS A 511 16.27 -17.04 14.55
CA LYS A 511 16.80 -17.35 13.22
C LYS A 511 16.99 -16.06 12.42
N SER A 512 18.20 -15.83 11.89
CA SER A 512 18.48 -14.60 11.15
C SER A 512 17.76 -14.55 9.81
N PHE A 513 17.10 -13.42 9.57
CA PHE A 513 16.57 -13.01 8.27
C PHE A 513 17.27 -11.73 7.76
N LYS A 514 18.53 -11.48 8.20
CA LYS A 514 19.26 -10.22 7.97
C LYS A 514 19.31 -9.75 6.51
N ASP A 515 19.30 -10.69 5.56
CA ASP A 515 19.36 -10.48 4.11
C ASP A 515 17.99 -10.18 3.46
N TRP A 516 16.89 -10.24 4.20
CA TRP A 516 15.54 -10.10 3.64
C TRP A 516 15.15 -8.65 3.32
N ARG A 517 14.25 -8.49 2.35
CA ARG A 517 13.54 -7.22 2.10
C ARG A 517 12.73 -6.84 3.33
N LYS A 518 12.67 -5.54 3.62
CA LYS A 518 11.95 -4.98 4.76
C LYS A 518 10.89 -4.00 4.28
N ILE A 519 9.64 -4.40 4.47
CA ILE A 519 8.43 -3.74 3.97
C ILE A 519 7.60 -3.30 5.17
N GLU A 520 7.10 -2.07 5.13
CA GLU A 520 6.33 -1.45 6.21
C GLU A 520 4.98 -0.96 5.67
N TYR A 521 3.91 -1.20 6.42
CA TYR A 521 2.52 -0.84 6.09
C TYR A 521 1.93 0.01 7.21
N GLU A 522 1.31 1.12 6.83
CA GLU A 522 0.75 2.12 7.73
C GLU A 522 -0.77 2.05 7.63
N VAL A 523 -1.38 1.47 8.67
CA VAL A 523 -2.79 1.04 8.64
C VAL A 523 -3.61 1.90 9.59
N VAL A 524 -4.75 2.41 9.11
CA VAL A 524 -5.75 3.10 9.92
C VAL A 524 -6.98 2.22 10.04
N ARG A 525 -7.33 1.90 11.29
CA ARG A 525 -8.55 1.17 11.65
C ARG A 525 -9.45 2.03 12.52
N LYS A 526 -10.76 1.93 12.30
CA LYS A 526 -11.74 2.26 13.33
C LYS A 526 -12.15 1.00 14.10
N GLN A 527 -12.37 1.15 15.40
CA GLN A 527 -13.07 0.17 16.23
C GLN A 527 -14.34 -0.35 15.53
N TYR A 528 -14.37 -1.65 15.23
CA TYR A 528 -15.51 -2.42 14.71
C TYR A 528 -16.02 -2.14 13.30
N ASN A 529 -15.23 -1.58 12.36
CA ASN A 529 -15.63 -1.61 10.94
C ASN A 529 -14.46 -1.47 9.96
N ASN A 530 -14.13 -0.24 9.57
CA ASN A 530 -13.26 0.05 8.43
C ASN A 530 -11.77 -0.05 8.81
N CYS A 531 -10.97 -0.71 7.98
CA CYS A 531 -9.52 -0.82 8.09
C CYS A 531 -8.91 -0.58 6.69
N ILE A 532 -7.98 0.38 6.57
CA ILE A 532 -7.39 0.81 5.30
C ILE A 532 -5.89 1.04 5.44
N VAL A 533 -5.14 0.76 4.37
CA VAL A 533 -3.71 1.11 4.27
C VAL A 533 -3.57 2.52 3.72
N ILE A 534 -2.90 3.38 4.48
CA ILE A 534 -2.66 4.77 4.11
C ILE A 534 -1.31 4.94 3.40
N CYS A 535 -0.31 4.17 3.78
CA CYS A 535 1.02 4.25 3.19
C CYS A 535 1.70 2.88 3.24
N ASN A 536 2.56 2.62 2.26
CA ASN A 536 3.43 1.46 2.21
C ASN A 536 4.84 1.93 1.87
N MET A 537 5.83 1.26 2.44
CA MET A 537 7.23 1.68 2.41
C MET A 537 8.15 0.49 2.19
N GLU A 538 9.16 0.65 1.35
CA GLU A 538 10.21 -0.33 1.09
C GLU A 538 11.55 0.25 1.55
N ASN A 539 12.26 -0.47 2.41
CA ASN A 539 13.64 -0.13 2.74
C ASN A 539 14.52 -0.57 1.56
N ILE A 540 15.41 0.32 1.09
CA ILE A 540 16.45 -0.03 0.10
C ILE A 540 17.45 -0.99 0.74
N ASP A 541 17.81 -0.71 2.00
CA ASP A 541 18.67 -1.52 2.84
C ASP A 541 17.93 -2.78 3.36
N PRO A 542 18.63 -3.91 3.53
CA PRO A 542 18.03 -5.16 4.02
C PRO A 542 17.71 -5.11 5.52
N LEU A 543 17.04 -6.16 6.02
CA LEU A 543 16.58 -6.27 7.42
C LEU A 543 17.69 -6.13 8.48
N SER A 544 18.97 -6.30 8.12
CA SER A 544 20.11 -6.01 9.00
C SER A 544 20.17 -4.55 9.48
N CYS A 545 19.54 -3.62 8.77
CA CYS A 545 19.58 -2.19 9.04
C CYS A 545 18.35 -1.70 9.82
N CYS A 546 18.60 -0.89 10.86
CA CYS A 546 17.55 -0.25 11.66
C CYS A 546 16.73 0.73 10.83
N THR A 547 15.40 0.78 11.01
CA THR A 547 14.48 1.62 10.20
C THR A 547 14.83 3.11 10.22
N ASP A 548 15.33 3.60 11.35
CA ASP A 548 15.72 5.00 11.52
C ASP A 548 17.07 5.34 10.89
N HIS A 549 17.74 4.33 10.36
CA HIS A 549 19.05 4.42 9.72
C HIS A 549 19.03 3.99 8.25
N SER A 550 18.04 3.21 7.84
CA SER A 550 17.80 2.79 6.46
C SER A 550 17.33 3.92 5.55
N ILE A 551 17.70 3.83 4.28
CA ILE A 551 17.07 4.58 3.18
C ILE A 551 15.73 3.90 2.88
N VAL A 552 14.65 4.67 2.88
CA VAL A 552 13.27 4.17 2.69
C VAL A 552 12.63 4.87 1.50
N VAL A 553 11.98 4.11 0.63
CA VAL A 553 11.17 4.62 -0.48
C VAL A 553 9.68 4.38 -0.26
N ALA A 554 8.85 5.29 -0.74
CA ALA A 554 7.39 5.16 -0.71
C ALA A 554 6.78 5.63 -2.05
N SER A 555 5.87 4.90 -2.67
CA SER A 555 5.40 3.54 -2.33
C SER A 555 6.49 2.45 -2.53
N ASN A 556 6.14 1.19 -2.27
CA ASN A 556 6.94 0.03 -2.67
C ASN A 556 7.24 0.05 -4.17
N GLN A 557 8.42 -0.46 -4.56
CA GLN A 557 8.90 -0.47 -5.93
C GLN A 557 9.07 -1.90 -6.46
N THR A 558 9.48 -2.86 -5.62
CA THR A 558 9.92 -4.20 -6.07
C THR A 558 8.98 -5.34 -5.68
N LEU A 559 7.77 -5.02 -5.23
CA LEU A 559 6.71 -6.00 -4.95
C LEU A 559 5.81 -6.19 -6.18
N SER A 560 5.56 -7.44 -6.53
CA SER A 560 4.44 -7.83 -7.39
C SER A 560 3.09 -7.53 -6.73
N ASN A 561 2.00 -7.51 -7.50
CA ASN A 561 0.66 -7.28 -6.95
C ASN A 561 0.23 -8.41 -5.98
N ASP A 562 0.68 -9.65 -6.18
CA ASP A 562 0.47 -10.74 -5.21
C ASP A 562 1.21 -10.50 -3.88
N GLU A 563 2.50 -10.16 -3.92
CA GLU A 563 3.28 -9.87 -2.71
C GLU A 563 2.75 -8.65 -1.96
N TYR A 564 2.39 -7.60 -2.71
CA TYR A 564 1.79 -6.37 -2.16
C TYR A 564 0.49 -6.70 -1.43
N ASN A 565 -0.48 -7.33 -2.11
CA ASN A 565 -1.78 -7.58 -1.52
C ASN A 565 -1.76 -8.67 -0.44
N LEU A 566 -0.82 -9.63 -0.49
CA LEU A 566 -0.57 -10.56 0.61
C LEU A 566 -0.15 -9.79 1.88
N LEU A 567 0.89 -8.97 1.81
CA LEU A 567 1.40 -8.23 2.96
C LEU A 567 0.37 -7.19 3.47
N ARG A 568 -0.37 -6.54 2.55
CA ARG A 568 -1.50 -5.67 2.87
C ARG A 568 -2.58 -6.42 3.67
N SER A 569 -2.99 -7.61 3.20
CA SER A 569 -4.04 -8.41 3.84
C SER A 569 -3.62 -8.90 5.23
N VAL A 570 -2.38 -9.38 5.38
CA VAL A 570 -1.80 -9.75 6.68
C VAL A 570 -1.79 -8.56 7.64
N SER A 571 -1.40 -7.38 7.16
CA SER A 571 -1.39 -6.14 7.96
C SER A 571 -2.80 -5.76 8.44
N ILE A 572 -3.80 -5.78 7.56
CA ILE A 572 -5.21 -5.50 7.92
C ILE A 572 -5.73 -6.53 8.93
N LYS A 573 -5.46 -7.82 8.70
CA LYS A 573 -5.89 -8.94 9.57
C LYS A 573 -5.32 -8.81 10.99
N PHE A 574 -4.02 -8.53 11.11
CA PHE A 574 -3.34 -8.31 12.39
C PHE A 574 -3.87 -7.06 13.13
N ILE A 575 -4.01 -5.94 12.42
CA ILE A 575 -4.55 -4.69 12.98
C ILE A 575 -6.03 -4.85 13.39
N HIS A 576 -6.80 -5.67 12.67
CA HIS A 576 -8.18 -6.00 13.06
C HIS A 576 -8.24 -6.83 14.33
N HIS A 577 -7.41 -7.88 14.42
CA HIS A 577 -7.34 -8.80 15.57
C HIS A 577 -6.96 -8.10 16.87
N LEU A 578 -5.85 -7.37 16.89
CA LEU A 578 -5.42 -6.60 18.07
C LEU A 578 -6.18 -5.28 18.27
N GLY A 579 -6.92 -4.82 17.27
CA GLY A 579 -7.69 -3.58 17.32
C GLY A 579 -6.84 -2.31 17.47
N LEU A 580 -5.70 -2.27 16.81
CA LEU A 580 -4.70 -1.20 16.93
C LEU A 580 -5.09 0.06 16.14
N SER A 581 -4.69 1.23 16.65
CA SER A 581 -4.61 2.49 15.90
C SER A 581 -3.26 3.17 16.17
N ARG A 582 -2.36 3.18 15.17
CA ARG A 582 -1.02 3.79 15.27
C ARG A 582 -0.85 4.89 14.22
N LEU A 583 0.18 5.72 14.41
CA LEU A 583 0.44 6.92 13.62
C LEU A 583 1.88 7.01 13.15
N SER A 584 2.04 7.63 11.97
CA SER A 584 3.33 7.85 11.34
C SER A 584 3.40 9.23 10.69
N ALA A 585 4.35 10.04 11.17
CA ALA A 585 4.59 11.38 10.64
C ALA A 585 5.20 11.35 9.23
N LEU A 586 5.90 10.27 8.86
CA LEU A 586 6.45 10.06 7.52
C LEU A 586 5.32 9.76 6.53
N ALA A 587 4.45 8.78 6.84
CA ALA A 587 3.30 8.43 6.02
C ALA A 587 2.38 9.63 5.74
N SER A 588 2.13 10.47 6.76
CA SER A 588 1.32 11.69 6.63
C SER A 588 1.90 12.69 5.63
N LYS A 589 3.23 12.88 5.65
CA LYS A 589 3.94 13.80 4.74
C LYS A 589 4.07 13.21 3.34
N THR A 590 4.29 11.90 3.24
CA THR A 590 4.42 11.16 1.98
C THR A 590 3.13 11.22 1.17
N THR A 591 1.99 10.97 1.81
CA THR A 591 0.70 10.86 1.12
C THR A 591 -0.09 12.17 1.08
N GLY A 592 0.16 13.06 2.05
CA GLY A 592 -0.72 14.19 2.39
C GLY A 592 -1.85 13.80 3.35
N TYR A 593 -2.13 12.51 3.54
CA TYR A 593 -3.25 12.04 4.35
C TYR A 593 -3.03 12.45 5.82
N PRO A 594 -3.96 13.19 6.46
CA PRO A 594 -3.72 13.79 7.77
C PRO A 594 -3.94 12.79 8.90
N LEU A 595 -3.07 11.77 9.01
CA LEU A 595 -3.22 10.64 9.96
C LEU A 595 -3.53 11.09 11.40
N ALA A 596 -2.75 12.03 11.94
CA ALA A 596 -2.94 12.51 13.32
C ALA A 596 -4.32 13.16 13.54
N TYR A 597 -4.89 13.80 12.50
CA TYR A 597 -6.25 14.32 12.55
C TYR A 597 -7.28 13.19 12.56
N ILE A 598 -7.15 12.26 11.62
CA ILE A 598 -8.08 11.14 11.48
C ILE A 598 -8.10 10.28 12.75
N THR A 599 -6.95 9.88 13.28
CA THR A 599 -6.89 9.04 14.50
C THR A 599 -7.52 9.72 15.72
N VAL A 600 -7.37 11.04 15.89
CA VAL A 600 -8.11 11.80 16.92
C VAL A 600 -9.62 11.68 16.73
N LYS A 601 -10.11 11.91 15.50
CA LYS A 601 -11.54 11.84 15.21
C LYS A 601 -12.11 10.41 15.37
N LEU A 602 -11.32 9.39 15.03
CA LEU A 602 -11.65 7.98 15.28
C LEU A 602 -11.70 7.67 16.80
N ALA A 603 -10.76 8.20 17.59
CA ALA A 603 -10.74 8.10 19.05
C ALA A 603 -11.89 8.88 19.73
N PHE A 604 -12.55 9.81 19.03
CA PHE A 604 -13.81 10.44 19.44
C PHE A 604 -15.06 9.74 18.88
N GLY A 605 -14.88 8.60 18.18
CA GLY A 605 -15.96 7.72 17.74
C GLY A 605 -16.57 8.04 16.37
N LEU A 606 -15.99 8.95 15.58
CA LEU A 606 -16.44 9.26 14.19
C LEU A 606 -16.00 8.15 13.21
N ASN A 607 -16.74 7.90 12.13
CA ASN A 607 -16.40 6.90 11.10
C ASN A 607 -15.47 7.48 10.02
N LEU A 608 -14.57 6.65 9.45
CA LEU A 608 -13.75 7.06 8.29
C LEU A 608 -14.59 7.59 7.12
N ALA A 609 -15.78 7.02 6.91
CA ALA A 609 -16.73 7.45 5.88
C ALA A 609 -17.49 8.75 6.22
N GLU A 610 -17.55 9.14 7.50
CA GLU A 610 -18.15 10.41 7.97
C GLU A 610 -17.14 11.58 7.93
N LEU A 611 -15.84 11.27 7.98
CA LEU A 611 -14.77 12.27 7.95
C LEU A 611 -14.51 12.74 6.53
N ILE A 612 -14.46 14.06 6.34
CA ILE A 612 -14.11 14.67 5.06
C ILE A 612 -12.59 14.60 4.85
N ASN A 613 -12.15 14.30 3.63
CA ASN A 613 -10.76 14.50 3.24
C ASN A 613 -10.52 16.01 3.04
N ASN A 614 -9.85 16.65 3.99
CA ASN A 614 -9.57 18.10 3.98
C ASN A 614 -8.68 18.56 2.81
N ILE A 615 -8.10 17.65 2.02
CA ILE A 615 -7.32 17.97 0.81
C ILE A 615 -8.24 18.08 -0.42
N THR A 616 -9.16 17.15 -0.63
CA THR A 616 -10.11 17.20 -1.77
C THR A 616 -11.34 18.04 -1.46
N ASN A 617 -11.74 18.10 -0.18
CA ASN A 617 -12.98 18.71 0.33
C ASN A 617 -14.28 18.16 -0.31
N GLN A 618 -14.19 17.03 -1.01
CA GLN A 618 -15.29 16.39 -1.75
C GLN A 618 -15.41 14.89 -1.48
N THR A 619 -14.31 14.23 -1.08
CA THR A 619 -14.29 12.81 -0.73
C THR A 619 -14.26 12.62 0.78
N CYS A 620 -14.63 11.44 1.26
CA CYS A 620 -14.42 11.05 2.66
C CYS A 620 -12.96 10.60 2.89
N ALA A 621 -12.57 10.38 4.14
CA ALA A 621 -11.26 9.87 4.53
C ALA A 621 -11.12 8.34 4.40
N CYS A 622 -12.16 7.63 3.97
CA CYS A 622 -12.16 6.18 3.82
C CYS A 622 -11.62 5.73 2.45
N PHE A 623 -10.34 5.97 2.18
CA PHE A 623 -9.67 5.58 0.93
C PHE A 623 -8.17 5.33 1.15
N GLU A 624 -7.56 4.51 0.29
CA GLU A 624 -6.10 4.33 0.25
C GLU A 624 -5.48 5.38 -0.69
N PRO A 625 -4.54 6.23 -0.24
CA PRO A 625 -3.91 7.23 -1.09
C PRO A 625 -3.15 6.64 -2.29
N SER A 626 -3.29 7.30 -3.44
CA SER A 626 -2.58 6.97 -4.69
C SER A 626 -1.52 8.02 -4.99
N LEU A 627 -0.29 7.59 -5.30
CA LEU A 627 0.89 8.45 -5.44
C LEU A 627 1.42 8.44 -6.87
N ASP A 628 1.74 9.63 -7.41
CA ASP A 628 2.38 9.83 -8.72
C ASP A 628 3.83 10.31 -8.65
N TYR A 629 4.39 10.24 -7.46
CA TYR A 629 5.75 10.56 -7.13
C TYR A 629 6.28 9.48 -6.20
N VAL A 630 7.62 9.37 -6.14
CA VAL A 630 8.29 8.50 -5.18
C VAL A 630 8.98 9.38 -4.15
N VAL A 631 8.68 9.15 -2.89
CA VAL A 631 9.35 9.81 -1.76
C VAL A 631 10.54 8.95 -1.33
N ILE A 632 11.67 9.59 -1.02
CA ILE A 632 12.85 8.92 -0.48
C ILE A 632 13.21 9.59 0.85
N LYS A 633 13.19 8.82 1.95
CA LYS A 633 13.75 9.17 3.26
C LYS A 633 15.21 8.73 3.29
N ILE A 634 16.13 9.65 3.57
CA ILE A 634 17.54 9.35 3.86
C ILE A 634 17.86 9.91 5.24
N SER A 635 18.41 9.09 6.12
CA SER A 635 18.80 9.53 7.48
C SER A 635 20.04 10.41 7.44
N LYS A 636 19.98 11.55 8.15
CA LYS A 636 21.10 12.51 8.23
C LYS A 636 22.02 12.16 9.39
N TRP A 637 23.21 11.67 9.04
CA TRP A 637 24.27 11.38 10.01
C TRP A 637 25.10 12.64 10.30
N ASN A 638 25.54 12.79 11.55
CA ASN A 638 26.49 13.84 11.97
C ASN A 638 27.85 13.18 12.28
N LEU A 639 28.50 12.68 11.23
CA LEU A 639 29.78 11.97 11.33
C LEU A 639 30.94 12.92 11.66
N ASP A 640 30.78 14.22 11.41
CA ASP A 640 31.75 15.29 11.71
C ASP A 640 32.12 15.38 13.21
N LYS A 641 31.36 14.72 14.10
CA LYS A 641 31.64 14.61 15.54
C LYS A 641 32.56 13.44 15.92
N TYR A 642 32.92 12.58 14.97
CA TYR A 642 33.68 11.35 15.20
C TYR A 642 34.92 11.31 14.30
N ASP A 643 36.03 11.93 14.75
CA ASP A 643 37.29 12.08 14.00
C ASP A 643 37.87 10.78 13.42
N GLN A 644 37.47 9.61 13.94
CA GLN A 644 37.92 8.29 13.48
C GLN A 644 37.12 7.71 12.30
N CYS A 645 36.01 8.34 11.89
CA CYS A 645 35.22 7.93 10.72
C CYS A 645 35.53 8.76 9.47
N SER A 646 36.81 9.03 9.21
CA SER A 646 37.26 9.80 8.05
C SER A 646 37.58 8.91 6.83
N ASN A 647 36.78 9.10 5.78
CA ASN A 647 37.11 8.91 4.36
C ASN A 647 38.03 7.74 3.96
N LYS A 648 37.44 6.55 3.75
CA LYS A 648 37.97 5.53 2.84
C LYS A 648 36.92 4.99 1.87
N THR A 649 36.52 5.83 0.93
CA THR A 649 36.12 5.40 -0.41
C THR A 649 37.17 5.94 -1.39
N GLU A 650 38.23 5.16 -1.58
CA GLU A 650 39.25 5.49 -2.58
C GLU A 650 38.63 5.53 -3.98
N SER A 651 38.86 6.64 -4.67
CA SER A 651 38.57 6.80 -6.09
C SER A 651 39.48 5.87 -6.91
N SER A 652 39.08 4.62 -7.11
CA SER A 652 39.76 3.68 -8.01
C SER A 652 39.17 3.79 -9.42
N SER A 653 39.90 4.48 -10.28
CA SER A 653 39.61 4.57 -11.72
C SER A 653 39.72 3.19 -12.38
N THR A 654 38.97 3.00 -13.47
CA THR A 654 38.98 1.83 -14.38
C THR A 654 38.44 0.50 -13.84
N THR A 655 37.33 0.02 -14.43
CA THR A 655 37.27 -1.27 -15.16
C THR A 655 35.93 -1.39 -15.89
N ALA A 656 35.93 -1.22 -17.22
CA ALA A 656 34.75 -1.43 -18.06
C ALA A 656 34.61 -2.90 -18.48
N ILE A 657 34.31 -3.82 -17.55
CA ILE A 657 34.08 -5.25 -17.87
C ILE A 657 32.85 -5.81 -17.15
N ARG A 658 31.90 -6.33 -17.94
CA ARG A 658 30.73 -7.17 -17.56
C ARG A 658 29.80 -6.60 -16.46
N HIS A 659 29.07 -5.52 -16.81
CA HIS A 659 27.99 -4.89 -16.02
C HIS A 659 27.14 -5.85 -15.14
N ARG A 660 26.62 -6.96 -15.70
CA ARG A 660 25.79 -7.92 -14.94
C ARG A 660 26.54 -8.53 -13.76
N TYR A 661 27.83 -8.82 -13.90
CA TYR A 661 28.64 -9.37 -12.81
C TYR A 661 28.79 -8.36 -11.65
N ILE A 662 28.90 -7.06 -11.94
CA ILE A 662 29.01 -6.01 -10.92
C ILE A 662 27.71 -5.89 -10.12
N ILE A 663 26.55 -5.88 -10.78
CA ILE A 663 25.25 -5.81 -10.09
C ILE A 663 25.00 -7.06 -9.24
N GLU A 664 25.30 -8.26 -9.74
CA GLU A 664 25.20 -9.49 -8.96
C GLU A 664 26.19 -9.52 -7.77
N HIS A 665 27.40 -8.97 -7.94
CA HIS A 665 28.39 -8.88 -6.88
C HIS A 665 27.98 -7.87 -5.80
N LEU A 666 27.53 -6.67 -6.19
CA LEU A 666 27.01 -5.66 -5.27
C LEU A 666 25.76 -6.16 -4.52
N TYR A 667 24.85 -6.86 -5.19
CA TYR A 667 23.73 -7.56 -4.55
C TYR A 667 24.23 -8.62 -3.55
N GLY A 668 25.26 -9.40 -3.92
CA GLY A 668 25.88 -10.38 -3.03
C GLY A 668 26.48 -9.76 -1.76
N LEU A 669 27.04 -8.55 -1.84
CA LEU A 669 27.66 -7.82 -0.72
C LEU A 669 26.65 -7.05 0.14
N THR A 670 25.68 -6.37 -0.49
CA THR A 670 24.81 -5.38 0.18
C THR A 670 23.37 -5.84 0.38
N LYS A 671 22.93 -6.87 -0.38
CA LYS A 671 21.54 -7.36 -0.47
C LYS A 671 20.49 -6.33 -0.92
N ILE A 672 20.88 -5.09 -1.19
CA ILE A 672 20.06 -4.05 -1.82
C ILE A 672 19.48 -4.59 -3.12
N ASN A 673 18.16 -4.50 -3.31
CA ASN A 673 17.50 -5.08 -4.48
C ASN A 673 18.14 -4.58 -5.80
N ARG A 674 18.39 -5.51 -6.73
CA ARG A 674 18.96 -5.27 -8.06
C ARG A 674 18.31 -4.09 -8.79
N TRP A 675 17.00 -3.88 -8.64
CA TRP A 675 16.31 -2.74 -9.25
C TRP A 675 16.90 -1.39 -8.80
N PHE A 676 17.12 -1.19 -7.49
CA PHE A 676 17.78 0.02 -6.97
C PHE A 676 19.22 0.12 -7.47
N LEU A 677 19.96 -1.00 -7.50
CA LEU A 677 21.33 -1.03 -8.03
C LEU A 677 21.38 -0.62 -9.52
N TYR A 678 20.41 -1.01 -10.34
CA TYR A 678 20.30 -0.55 -11.73
C TYR A 678 19.96 0.95 -11.84
N LYS A 679 19.20 1.53 -10.89
CA LYS A 679 18.99 2.99 -10.84
C LYS A 679 20.29 3.73 -10.51
N PHE A 680 21.05 3.26 -9.50
CA PHE A 680 22.37 3.82 -9.18
C PHE A 680 23.36 3.67 -10.34
N GLU A 681 23.39 2.51 -11.00
CA GLU A 681 24.22 2.27 -12.18
C GLU A 681 23.86 3.22 -13.35
N THR A 682 22.58 3.54 -13.53
CA THR A 682 22.10 4.51 -14.53
C THR A 682 22.64 5.92 -14.24
N ILE A 683 22.62 6.36 -12.99
CA ILE A 683 23.18 7.64 -12.56
C ILE A 683 24.71 7.67 -12.78
N LEU A 684 25.43 6.61 -12.37
CA LEU A 684 26.87 6.50 -12.55
C LEU A 684 27.28 6.49 -14.03
N LYS A 685 26.56 5.73 -14.88
CA LYS A 685 26.75 5.74 -16.35
C LYS A 685 26.54 7.13 -16.94
N PHE A 686 25.59 7.90 -16.42
CA PHE A 686 25.40 9.28 -16.83
C PHE A 686 26.63 10.13 -16.48
N ILE A 687 27.14 10.06 -15.24
CA ILE A 687 28.36 10.77 -14.80
C ILE A 687 29.55 10.48 -15.71
N PHE A 688 29.86 9.20 -15.98
CA PHE A 688 30.96 8.83 -16.89
C PHE A 688 30.72 9.33 -18.33
N THR A 689 29.47 9.43 -18.77
CA THR A 689 29.15 10.00 -20.09
C THR A 689 29.35 11.53 -20.11
N CYS A 690 29.12 12.22 -19.00
CA CYS A 690 29.40 13.65 -18.85
C CYS A 690 30.89 13.95 -19.00
N THR A 691 31.75 13.20 -18.28
CA THR A 691 33.21 13.46 -18.25
C THR A 691 33.88 13.24 -19.62
N ASP A 692 33.33 12.34 -20.44
CA ASP A 692 33.93 11.98 -21.73
C ASP A 692 33.43 12.86 -22.91
N ARG A 693 32.34 13.64 -22.75
CA ARG A 693 31.70 14.32 -23.91
C ARG A 693 31.04 15.69 -23.62
N LEU A 694 31.52 16.65 -24.42
CA LEU A 694 30.87 17.87 -24.92
C LEU A 694 30.91 19.15 -24.06
N VAL A 695 31.95 19.95 -24.36
CA VAL A 695 31.77 21.38 -24.67
C VAL A 695 30.57 21.52 -25.62
N GLY A 696 29.52 22.25 -25.19
CA GLY A 696 28.27 22.41 -25.95
C GLY A 696 27.19 21.38 -25.62
N ALA A 697 26.72 21.36 -24.38
CA ALA A 697 25.67 20.47 -23.90
C ALA A 697 24.36 20.63 -24.70
N LYS A 698 23.97 19.59 -25.46
CA LYS A 698 22.74 19.59 -26.27
C LYS A 698 21.50 19.51 -25.36
N LYS A 699 20.41 20.20 -25.73
CA LYS A 699 19.12 20.22 -24.99
C LYS A 699 18.66 18.87 -24.42
N LEU A 700 18.79 17.78 -25.19
CA LEU A 700 18.42 16.43 -24.75
C LEU A 700 19.28 15.91 -23.56
N PHE A 701 20.57 16.23 -23.53
CA PHE A 701 21.47 15.82 -22.46
C PHE A 701 21.16 16.57 -21.15
N LEU A 702 20.98 17.90 -21.21
CA LEU A 702 20.57 18.69 -20.05
C LEU A 702 19.19 18.23 -19.53
N PHE A 703 18.27 17.89 -20.43
CA PHE A 703 16.96 17.35 -20.07
C PHE A 703 17.09 16.00 -19.34
N GLN A 704 17.89 15.07 -19.86
CA GLN A 704 18.17 13.78 -19.21
C GLN A 704 18.86 13.95 -17.85
N ALA A 705 19.84 14.84 -17.73
CA ALA A 705 20.50 15.18 -16.47
C ALA A 705 19.49 15.64 -15.40
N LYS A 706 18.59 16.57 -15.76
CA LYS A 706 17.58 17.08 -14.83
C LYS A 706 16.54 16.04 -14.45
N HIS A 707 16.14 15.18 -15.38
CA HIS A 707 15.28 14.03 -15.09
C HIS A 707 15.94 12.97 -14.19
N LEU A 708 17.27 12.86 -14.18
CA LEU A 708 18.03 12.02 -13.25
C LEU A 708 18.33 12.71 -11.90
N GLY A 709 17.84 13.93 -11.68
CA GLY A 709 17.96 14.65 -10.40
C GLY A 709 19.25 15.47 -10.22
N PHE A 710 20.06 15.67 -11.26
CA PHE A 710 21.33 16.41 -11.13
C PHE A 710 21.12 17.91 -10.85
N SER A 711 21.77 18.42 -9.79
CA SER A 711 21.83 19.86 -9.50
C SER A 711 22.64 20.62 -10.57
N ASN A 712 22.56 21.95 -10.59
CA ASN A 712 23.43 22.75 -11.48
C ASN A 712 24.90 22.59 -11.06
N GLN A 713 25.20 22.68 -9.75
CA GLN A 713 26.56 22.44 -9.22
C GLN A 713 27.14 21.07 -9.59
N GLN A 714 26.35 19.99 -9.55
CA GLN A 714 26.85 18.65 -9.94
C GLN A 714 27.22 18.61 -11.42
N LEU A 715 26.42 19.22 -12.30
CA LEU A 715 26.72 19.30 -13.73
C LEU A 715 27.88 20.24 -14.03
N ALA A 716 27.98 21.35 -13.32
CA ALA A 716 29.09 22.29 -13.39
C ALA A 716 30.43 21.57 -13.10
N ASN A 717 30.47 20.78 -12.02
CA ASN A 717 31.63 19.94 -11.69
C ASN A 717 31.92 18.86 -12.75
N CYS A 718 30.89 18.28 -13.39
CA CYS A 718 31.09 17.23 -14.42
C CYS A 718 31.52 17.79 -15.78
N LEU A 719 31.24 19.06 -16.07
CA LEU A 719 31.48 19.72 -17.36
C LEU A 719 32.67 20.70 -17.33
N ASP A 720 33.29 20.91 -16.16
CA ASP A 720 34.31 21.94 -15.90
C ASP A 720 33.81 23.35 -16.27
N MET A 721 32.63 23.69 -15.77
CA MET A 721 31.90 24.96 -16.01
C MET A 721 31.49 25.62 -14.70
N PHE A 722 31.08 26.89 -14.74
CA PHE A 722 30.44 27.55 -13.60
C PHE A 722 28.95 27.17 -13.48
N GLU A 723 28.42 27.13 -12.24
CA GLU A 723 27.01 26.80 -12.00
C GLU A 723 26.04 27.74 -12.74
N ALA A 724 26.39 29.02 -12.84
CA ALA A 724 25.62 30.03 -13.55
C ALA A 724 25.53 29.76 -15.06
N GLU A 725 26.56 29.20 -15.68
CA GLU A 725 26.57 28.86 -17.11
C GLU A 725 25.66 27.66 -17.40
N VAL A 726 25.69 26.65 -16.52
CA VAL A 726 24.77 25.50 -16.58
C VAL A 726 23.32 25.96 -16.41
N PHE A 727 23.05 26.87 -15.47
CA PHE A 727 21.73 27.46 -15.28
C PHE A 727 21.27 28.21 -16.55
N GLN A 728 22.12 29.08 -17.11
CA GLN A 728 21.81 29.82 -18.34
C GLN A 728 21.55 28.87 -19.53
N ALA A 729 22.32 27.79 -19.66
CA ALA A 729 22.11 26.78 -20.71
C ALA A 729 20.77 26.02 -20.53
N CYS A 730 20.34 25.75 -19.29
CA CYS A 730 19.03 25.16 -19.01
C CYS A 730 17.90 26.12 -19.41
N GLU A 731 17.99 27.39 -19.03
CA GLU A 731 17.01 28.44 -19.40
C GLU A 731 16.93 28.64 -20.92
N GLN A 732 18.07 28.74 -21.62
CA GLN A 732 18.12 28.82 -23.10
C GLN A 732 17.49 27.59 -23.77
N CYS A 733 17.58 26.42 -23.15
CA CYS A 733 16.93 25.20 -23.62
C CYS A 733 15.44 25.11 -23.23
N GLY A 734 14.92 26.01 -22.39
CA GLY A 734 13.57 25.94 -21.82
C GLY A 734 13.39 24.80 -20.81
N ILE A 735 14.46 24.39 -20.13
CA ILE A 735 14.47 23.30 -19.15
C ILE A 735 14.32 23.90 -17.75
N ARG A 736 13.10 23.84 -17.21
CA ARG A 736 12.73 24.32 -15.88
C ARG A 736 11.98 23.25 -15.10
N PRO A 737 12.07 23.22 -13.76
CA PRO A 737 11.23 22.34 -12.94
C PRO A 737 9.76 22.75 -13.02
N PHE A 738 8.87 21.81 -12.70
CA PHE A 738 7.43 22.05 -12.55
C PHE A 738 7.03 21.90 -11.08
N MET A 739 6.19 22.80 -10.59
CA MET A 739 5.52 22.60 -9.30
C MET A 739 4.37 21.61 -9.49
N LYS A 740 4.28 20.62 -8.60
CA LYS A 740 3.22 19.60 -8.55
C LYS A 740 2.58 19.63 -7.17
N GLN A 741 1.29 19.32 -7.09
CA GLN A 741 0.53 19.29 -5.84
C GLN A 741 0.51 17.85 -5.30
N ILE A 742 0.71 17.70 -3.99
CA ILE A 742 0.35 16.48 -3.26
C ILE A 742 -1.13 16.60 -2.91
N ASP A 743 -1.97 15.72 -3.46
CA ASP A 743 -3.42 15.77 -3.31
C ASP A 743 -4.08 14.46 -2.87
N THR A 744 -3.31 13.50 -2.33
CA THR A 744 -3.74 12.15 -1.85
C THR A 744 -4.35 11.20 -2.88
N VAL A 745 -4.88 11.70 -4.00
CA VAL A 745 -5.67 10.92 -4.98
C VAL A 745 -5.12 11.01 -6.40
N PHE A 746 -3.87 11.45 -6.58
CA PHE A 746 -3.26 11.74 -7.90
C PHE A 746 -4.03 12.78 -8.76
N GLY A 747 -4.98 13.49 -8.18
CA GLY A 747 -5.91 14.30 -8.94
C GLY A 747 -6.87 13.46 -9.77
N GLU A 748 -7.31 12.30 -9.25
CA GLU A 748 -8.66 11.73 -9.34
C GLU A 748 -9.73 12.63 -8.68
#